data_AF-A0A1Y5REI8-F1
#
_entry.id   AF-A0A1Y5REI8-F1
#
_cell.length_a   1.000
_cell.length_b   1.000
_cell.length_c   1.000
_cell.angle_alpha   90.00
_cell.angle_beta   90.00
_cell.angle_gamma   90.00
#
_symmetry.space_group_name_H-M   'P 1'
#
loop_
_entity.id
_entity.type
_entity.pdbx_description
1 polymer ?
#
loop_
_entity_poly.entity_id
_entity_poly.type
_entity_poly.pdbx_seq_one_letter_code
_entity_poly.pdbx_strand_id
1 'polypeptide(L)'
;MGLLFRWLLRLATGLVILGVAAFALAYYFASRSLPDYNGNYSVAGISAPVEIVRDNANVPHIFGATDDDVFFALGYAHAQDRLWQMIMLRRTAQGRLSELFGPRTLETDKLMRRLDIYTTAVRSVEDQDPQTRAALEAYSAGVNAWLAEVNAGARGRGAPEMWLFNHPISTWSPPDSIAIVKLMALQLQSHLGREVLRARTSLLLDDDRVSDILPDAPGPGIAALPRYQALIPGAPRHAADTSAPPGPLSPVNPPDLAGASNAWAAGPSRSATGSTLLANDPHLQLTAPSIWYLARLELATGGVIGATIPGVPVVMTGRSADIGWGLTSAYLDDTDVYVEEVNATDATLYRTPDGWAPFRTRESIINVHGATPVTIDLQWTQNGPVLPPEHYNLGTIRPPGHVTSVAWTALSEDDTTLTAAMDLMRARTIDEAIRASYNYVAPAQMLTLADRNRIALRLVGAMPRRDPAHESKGRMPTFGYRPQNRWDGMFPPEENPQWVNPEGGLVGHTNNKILDAPFPRHVSFGWGDTQRVNRWRRLMQSREVHTRESFTEAQLDTVSFTARSLLPLIGADLWFTGEAAPEGTPERQRQVALGLLADWNGEMNEHLPEPLLYAAWVRFLQQRLIRDDLGPLAAEFTHVEPLFIERVFRNVNGAARWCDVLQSAPTETCTDISRQALDDALVWVAETYGSDLQTLRWGDAHEATHDHPVLGEVPVLRWFVNIRQSTSGGDNTLQRGRTLGTGPDPFLNVHSAAYRGVYDFADPDSSVFITSTGQSGHFLSRYYDDLGELWRRGEYIPMSLDPALARGGSVGITTLRPTTPP
;
A
#
# COMPACT_ATOMS: atom_id res chain seq x y z
N MET A 1 -33.11 35.24 -42.71
CA MET A 1 -33.26 34.16 -41.73
C MET A 1 -33.11 32.75 -42.31
N GLY A 2 -33.86 32.34 -43.34
CA GLY A 2 -33.81 30.95 -43.86
C GLY A 2 -32.45 30.48 -44.40
N LEU A 3 -31.65 31.38 -45.00
CA LEU A 3 -30.30 31.04 -45.49
C LEU A 3 -29.32 30.78 -44.33
N LEU A 4 -29.34 31.65 -43.31
CA LEU A 4 -28.52 31.51 -42.09
C LEU A 4 -28.87 30.22 -41.34
N PHE A 5 -30.17 29.93 -41.17
CA PHE A 5 -30.64 28.69 -40.53
C PHE A 5 -30.15 27.44 -41.28
N ARG A 6 -30.24 27.42 -42.62
CA ARG A 6 -29.74 26.29 -43.43
C ARG A 6 -28.22 26.10 -43.31
N TRP A 7 -27.45 27.18 -43.23
CA TRP A 7 -26.00 27.09 -43.04
C TRP A 7 -25.62 26.65 -41.62
N LEU A 8 -26.30 27.16 -40.59
CA LEU A 8 -26.11 26.70 -39.21
C LEU A 8 -26.47 25.23 -39.05
N LEU A 9 -27.58 24.77 -39.66
CA LEU A 9 -27.95 23.36 -39.66
C LEU A 9 -26.90 22.50 -40.38
N ARG A 10 -26.41 22.93 -41.56
CA ARG A 10 -25.34 22.21 -42.29
C ARG A 10 -24.04 22.16 -41.50
N LEU A 11 -23.65 23.24 -40.84
CA LEU A 11 -22.45 23.29 -39.99
C LEU A 11 -22.63 22.38 -38.78
N ALA A 12 -23.78 22.44 -38.09
CA ALA A 12 -24.07 21.56 -36.97
C ALA A 12 -24.09 20.09 -37.39
N THR A 13 -24.77 19.74 -38.49
CA THR A 13 -24.76 18.37 -39.06
C THR A 13 -23.35 17.95 -39.46
N GLY A 14 -22.57 18.84 -40.09
CA GLY A 14 -21.18 18.58 -40.44
C GLY A 14 -20.30 18.31 -39.21
N LEU A 15 -20.45 19.12 -38.15
CA LEU A 15 -19.74 18.93 -36.88
C LEU A 15 -20.15 17.63 -36.19
N VAL A 16 -21.44 17.26 -36.22
CA VAL A 16 -21.90 15.97 -35.66
C VAL A 16 -21.31 14.81 -36.45
N ILE A 17 -21.33 14.85 -37.79
CA ILE A 17 -20.74 13.79 -38.62
C ILE A 17 -19.23 13.67 -38.38
N LEU A 18 -18.51 14.81 -38.32
CA LEU A 18 -17.08 14.83 -38.01
C LEU A 18 -16.80 14.30 -36.60
N GLY A 19 -17.63 14.66 -35.62
CA GLY A 19 -17.52 14.16 -34.25
C GLY A 19 -17.72 12.65 -34.16
N VAL A 20 -18.75 12.12 -34.83
CA VAL A 20 -19.00 10.67 -34.91
C VAL A 20 -17.87 9.95 -35.63
N ALA A 21 -17.35 10.50 -36.73
CA ALA A 21 -16.23 9.92 -37.46
C ALA A 21 -14.94 9.92 -36.62
N ALA A 22 -14.65 11.02 -35.91
CA ALA A 22 -13.50 11.12 -35.01
C ALA A 22 -13.61 10.13 -33.83
N PHE A 23 -14.81 10.01 -33.24
CA PHE A 23 -15.08 9.04 -32.18
C PHE A 23 -14.91 7.59 -32.69
N ALA A 24 -15.50 7.26 -33.84
CA ALA A 24 -15.37 5.94 -34.44
C ALA A 24 -13.91 5.59 -34.76
N LEU A 25 -13.13 6.57 -35.22
CA LEU A 25 -11.70 6.39 -35.48
C LEU A 25 -10.90 6.18 -34.19
N ALA A 26 -11.17 6.98 -33.15
CA ALA A 26 -10.54 6.85 -31.85
C ALA A 26 -10.87 5.48 -31.21
N TYR A 27 -12.13 5.06 -31.25
CA TYR A 27 -12.57 3.75 -30.80
C TYR A 27 -11.93 2.62 -31.61
N TYR A 28 -11.85 2.75 -32.93
CA TYR A 28 -11.20 1.77 -33.80
C TYR A 28 -9.72 1.61 -33.43
N PHE A 29 -8.97 2.68 -33.20
CA PHE A 29 -7.56 2.57 -32.83
C PHE A 29 -7.35 2.08 -31.39
N ALA A 30 -8.17 2.52 -30.44
CA ALA A 30 -8.09 2.06 -29.06
C ALA A 30 -8.48 0.58 -28.92
N SER A 31 -9.48 0.09 -29.66
CA SER A 31 -9.88 -1.32 -29.61
C SER A 31 -8.87 -2.27 -30.25
N ARG A 32 -7.93 -1.78 -31.07
CA ARG A 32 -6.87 -2.60 -31.69
C ARG A 32 -5.82 -3.13 -30.70
N SER A 33 -5.71 -2.52 -29.52
CA SER A 33 -4.88 -3.04 -28.42
C SER A 33 -5.60 -4.03 -27.52
N LEU A 34 -6.89 -4.34 -27.78
CA LEU A 34 -7.58 -5.40 -27.05
C LEU A 34 -6.96 -6.76 -27.38
N PRO A 35 -6.62 -7.57 -26.37
CA PRO A 35 -6.12 -8.92 -26.59
C PRO A 35 -7.12 -9.84 -27.27
N ASP A 36 -6.61 -10.70 -28.16
CA ASP A 36 -7.32 -11.90 -28.60
C ASP A 36 -6.86 -13.09 -27.76
N TYR A 37 -7.74 -13.54 -26.87
CA TYR A 37 -7.49 -14.65 -25.95
C TYR A 37 -7.63 -16.04 -26.61
N ASN A 38 -8.03 -16.12 -27.88
CA ASN A 38 -8.02 -17.35 -28.68
C ASN A 38 -6.86 -17.40 -29.68
N GLY A 39 -5.86 -16.52 -29.49
CA GLY A 39 -4.75 -16.40 -30.44
C GLY A 39 -3.84 -17.63 -30.44
N ASN A 40 -3.29 -17.94 -31.61
CA ASN A 40 -2.29 -18.99 -31.80
C ASN A 40 -1.02 -18.35 -32.37
N TYR A 41 0.02 -18.24 -31.53
CA TYR A 41 1.23 -17.47 -31.83
C TYR A 41 2.44 -18.39 -31.89
N SER A 42 3.37 -18.12 -32.82
CA SER A 42 4.66 -18.80 -32.87
C SER A 42 5.71 -17.91 -32.21
N VAL A 43 6.30 -18.38 -31.11
CA VAL A 43 7.24 -17.62 -30.29
C VAL A 43 8.58 -18.36 -30.15
N ALA A 44 9.65 -17.61 -29.90
CA ALA A 44 10.95 -18.18 -29.51
C ALA A 44 11.05 -18.24 -27.98
N GLY A 45 11.86 -19.16 -27.45
CA GLY A 45 12.16 -19.23 -26.01
C GLY A 45 11.30 -20.21 -25.20
N ILE A 46 10.35 -20.92 -25.84
CA ILE A 46 9.64 -22.05 -25.23
C ILE A 46 10.13 -23.37 -25.83
N SER A 47 10.11 -24.43 -25.03
CA SER A 47 10.59 -25.78 -25.40
C SER A 47 9.52 -26.65 -26.07
N ALA A 48 8.25 -26.38 -25.76
CA ALA A 48 7.09 -27.11 -26.26
C ALA A 48 5.87 -26.17 -26.35
N PRO A 49 4.76 -26.58 -26.99
CA PRO A 49 3.54 -25.79 -26.99
C PRO A 49 3.04 -25.49 -25.57
N VAL A 50 2.63 -24.25 -25.33
CA VAL A 50 2.10 -23.75 -24.05
C VAL A 50 0.66 -23.28 -24.24
N GLU A 51 -0.22 -23.61 -23.29
CA GLU A 51 -1.61 -23.17 -23.27
C GLU A 51 -1.82 -22.16 -22.14
N ILE A 52 -2.48 -21.05 -22.47
CA ILE A 52 -3.02 -20.08 -21.50
C ILE A 52 -4.53 -20.14 -21.61
N VAL A 53 -5.16 -20.89 -20.71
CA VAL A 53 -6.62 -21.05 -20.64
C VAL A 53 -7.19 -19.96 -19.75
N ARG A 54 -8.08 -19.12 -20.26
CA ARG A 54 -8.72 -18.07 -19.46
C ARG A 54 -10.11 -18.48 -19.05
N ASP A 55 -10.41 -18.36 -17.76
CA ASP A 55 -11.75 -18.63 -17.22
C ASP A 55 -12.71 -17.43 -17.40
N ASN A 56 -13.92 -17.55 -16.87
CA ASN A 56 -14.96 -16.51 -16.98
C ASN A 56 -14.56 -15.16 -16.37
N ALA A 57 -13.66 -15.14 -15.39
CA ALA A 57 -13.10 -13.94 -14.77
C ALA A 57 -11.79 -13.49 -15.44
N ASN A 58 -11.44 -14.07 -16.59
CA ASN A 58 -10.23 -13.81 -17.35
C ASN A 58 -8.93 -14.14 -16.60
N VAL A 59 -9.00 -15.00 -15.58
CA VAL A 59 -7.82 -15.50 -14.87
C VAL A 59 -7.09 -16.49 -15.78
N PRO A 60 -5.79 -16.29 -16.08
CA PRO A 60 -5.02 -17.24 -16.86
C PRO A 60 -4.63 -18.47 -16.03
N HIS A 61 -4.95 -19.63 -16.56
CA HIS A 61 -4.48 -20.95 -16.15
C HIS A 61 -3.43 -21.41 -17.17
N ILE A 62 -2.17 -21.44 -16.73
CA ILE A 62 -1.00 -21.62 -17.61
C ILE A 62 -0.49 -23.05 -17.51
N PHE A 63 -0.33 -23.70 -18.67
CA PHE A 63 0.15 -25.07 -18.81
C PHE A 63 1.31 -25.12 -19.80
N GLY A 64 2.50 -25.48 -19.32
CA GLY A 64 3.70 -25.69 -20.14
C GLY A 64 4.38 -27.02 -19.82
N ALA A 65 5.37 -27.41 -20.63
CA ALA A 65 6.13 -28.65 -20.42
C ALA A 65 7.20 -28.51 -19.33
N THR A 66 7.69 -27.29 -19.11
CA THR A 66 8.71 -26.94 -18.11
C THR A 66 8.29 -25.73 -17.29
N ASP A 67 8.88 -25.53 -16.12
CA ASP A 67 8.70 -24.31 -15.32
C ASP A 67 9.03 -23.05 -16.13
N ASP A 68 10.10 -23.09 -16.94
CA ASP A 68 10.52 -21.96 -17.78
C ASP A 68 9.43 -21.60 -18.80
N ASP A 69 8.81 -22.59 -19.45
CA ASP A 69 7.69 -22.38 -20.37
C ASP A 69 6.48 -21.70 -19.67
N VAL A 70 6.25 -22.05 -18.40
CA VAL A 70 5.14 -21.52 -17.58
C VAL A 70 5.44 -20.08 -17.16
N PHE A 71 6.66 -19.79 -16.71
CA PHE A 71 7.07 -18.41 -16.39
C PHE A 71 7.11 -17.52 -17.63
N PHE A 72 7.52 -18.05 -18.78
CA PHE A 72 7.40 -17.38 -20.08
C PHE A 72 5.95 -16.99 -20.36
N ALA A 73 5.02 -17.94 -20.27
CA ALA A 73 3.61 -17.64 -20.52
C ALA A 73 2.99 -16.70 -19.49
N LEU A 74 3.45 -16.71 -18.24
CA LEU A 74 3.04 -15.71 -17.24
C LEU A 74 3.50 -14.30 -17.65
N GLY A 75 4.75 -14.15 -18.08
CA GLY A 75 5.27 -12.89 -18.61
C GLY A 75 4.48 -12.42 -19.84
N TYR A 76 4.14 -13.34 -20.74
CA TYR A 76 3.30 -13.06 -21.89
C TYR A 76 1.89 -12.60 -21.48
N ALA A 77 1.23 -13.28 -20.55
CA ALA A 77 -0.11 -12.93 -20.06
C ALA A 77 -0.15 -11.59 -19.32
N HIS A 78 0.83 -11.33 -18.44
CA HIS A 78 0.97 -10.05 -17.76
C HIS A 78 1.16 -8.91 -18.78
N ALA A 79 2.05 -9.08 -19.76
CA ALA A 79 2.27 -8.09 -20.79
C ALA A 79 1.03 -7.92 -21.69
N GLN A 80 0.30 -9.00 -21.97
CA GLN A 80 -0.93 -8.98 -22.75
C GLN A 80 -2.01 -8.10 -22.09
N ASP A 81 -2.17 -8.17 -20.77
CA ASP A 81 -3.26 -7.49 -20.07
C ASP A 81 -2.87 -6.17 -19.41
N ARG A 82 -1.60 -6.03 -19.01
CA ARG A 82 -1.13 -5.00 -18.05
C ARG A 82 0.13 -4.27 -18.52
N LEU A 83 0.39 -4.22 -19.84
CA LEU A 83 1.62 -3.64 -20.39
C LEU A 83 1.92 -2.23 -19.89
N TRP A 84 0.93 -1.34 -19.90
CA TRP A 84 1.09 0.05 -19.45
C TRP A 84 1.51 0.11 -17.98
N GLN A 85 0.82 -0.63 -17.11
CA GLN A 85 1.12 -0.72 -15.69
C GLN A 85 2.56 -1.19 -15.46
N MET A 86 2.99 -2.25 -16.15
CA MET A 86 4.37 -2.76 -16.05
C MET A 86 5.41 -1.73 -16.46
N ILE A 87 5.16 -0.97 -17.53
CA ILE A 87 6.09 0.07 -18.01
C ILE A 87 6.16 1.23 -17.03
N MET A 88 5.03 1.64 -16.45
CA MET A 88 4.98 2.68 -15.44
C MET A 88 5.76 2.27 -14.19
N LEU A 89 5.54 1.07 -13.64
CA LEU A 89 6.28 0.54 -12.49
C LEU A 89 7.79 0.51 -12.76
N ARG A 90 8.21 -0.03 -13.92
CA ARG A 90 9.62 -0.06 -14.33
C ARG A 90 10.23 1.34 -14.45
N ARG A 91 9.54 2.28 -15.10
CA ARG A 91 10.04 3.66 -15.28
C ARG A 91 10.13 4.41 -13.97
N THR A 92 9.19 4.20 -13.05
CA THR A 92 9.28 4.72 -11.69
C THR A 92 10.53 4.18 -11.00
N ALA A 93 10.73 2.87 -10.99
CA ALA A 93 11.90 2.27 -10.35
C ALA A 93 13.24 2.75 -10.97
N GLN A 94 13.26 2.98 -12.28
CA GLN A 94 14.42 3.52 -13.00
C GLN A 94 14.65 5.02 -12.80
N GLY A 95 13.70 5.78 -12.23
CA GLY A 95 13.73 7.24 -12.23
C GLY A 95 13.74 7.82 -13.65
N ARG A 96 12.74 7.42 -14.45
CA ARG A 96 12.57 7.79 -15.87
C ARG A 96 11.13 8.19 -16.24
N LEU A 97 10.34 8.66 -15.28
CA LEU A 97 9.00 9.17 -15.53
C LEU A 97 9.04 10.51 -16.27
N SER A 98 10.05 11.34 -16.03
CA SER A 98 10.21 12.65 -16.69
C SER A 98 10.46 12.56 -18.18
N GLU A 99 10.92 11.41 -18.66
CA GLU A 99 10.98 11.13 -20.09
C GLU A 99 9.59 11.15 -20.74
N LEU A 100 8.51 10.89 -19.98
CA LEU A 100 7.13 10.87 -20.46
C LEU A 100 6.35 12.11 -20.02
N PHE A 101 6.48 12.50 -18.75
CA PHE A 101 5.64 13.54 -18.14
C PHE A 101 6.36 14.88 -17.93
N GLY A 102 7.60 14.98 -18.42
CA GLY A 102 8.38 16.21 -18.39
C GLY A 102 8.70 16.67 -16.96
N PRO A 103 8.70 18.00 -16.71
CA PRO A 103 9.09 18.56 -15.41
C PRO A 103 8.22 18.10 -14.23
N ARG A 104 6.96 17.69 -14.44
CA ARG A 104 6.02 17.31 -13.37
C ARG A 104 6.53 16.15 -12.52
N THR A 105 7.32 15.24 -13.10
CA THR A 105 7.85 14.05 -12.40
C THR A 105 9.34 14.13 -12.09
N LEU A 106 9.98 15.30 -12.27
CA LEU A 106 11.42 15.45 -12.12
C LEU A 106 11.87 15.19 -10.68
N GLU A 107 11.13 15.67 -9.69
CA GLU A 107 11.46 15.42 -8.28
C GLU A 107 11.30 13.95 -7.89
N THR A 108 10.32 13.25 -8.47
CA THR A 108 10.21 11.79 -8.34
C THR A 108 11.43 11.11 -8.93
N ASP A 109 11.81 11.44 -10.16
CA ASP A 109 12.98 10.82 -10.80
C ASP A 109 14.27 11.10 -10.01
N LYS A 110 14.47 12.32 -9.51
CA LYS A 110 15.61 12.66 -8.64
C LYS A 110 15.67 11.77 -7.40
N LEU A 111 14.54 11.57 -6.70
CA LEU A 111 14.48 10.68 -5.54
C LEU A 111 14.87 9.26 -5.92
N MET A 112 14.25 8.72 -6.98
CA MET A 112 14.48 7.33 -7.41
C MET A 112 15.93 7.09 -7.84
N ARG A 113 16.56 8.07 -8.51
CA ARG A 113 17.99 8.01 -8.85
C ARG A 113 18.91 8.05 -7.63
N ARG A 114 18.51 8.75 -6.57
CA ARG A 114 19.29 8.85 -5.32
C ARG A 114 19.18 7.61 -4.46
N LEU A 115 17.98 7.03 -4.34
CA LEU A 115 17.80 5.72 -3.71
C LEU A 115 18.53 4.62 -4.49
N ASP A 116 18.64 4.79 -5.82
CA ASP A 116 19.39 3.91 -6.72
C ASP A 116 18.89 2.46 -6.75
N ILE A 117 17.59 2.26 -6.46
CA ILE A 117 16.98 0.93 -6.33
C ILE A 117 17.12 0.06 -7.58
N TYR A 118 17.23 0.69 -8.75
CA TYR A 118 17.40 -0.06 -10.01
C TYR A 118 18.82 -0.61 -10.14
N THR A 119 19.85 0.15 -9.73
CA THR A 119 21.23 -0.36 -9.76
C THR A 119 21.39 -1.50 -8.76
N THR A 120 20.81 -1.38 -7.57
CA THR A 120 20.83 -2.47 -6.58
C THR A 120 20.08 -3.69 -7.13
N ALA A 121 18.94 -3.52 -7.79
CA ALA A 121 18.21 -4.61 -8.45
C ALA A 121 19.02 -5.31 -9.55
N VAL A 122 19.80 -4.55 -10.34
CA VAL A 122 20.71 -5.12 -11.35
C VAL A 122 21.77 -6.01 -10.70
N ARG A 123 22.35 -5.56 -9.59
CA ARG A 123 23.38 -6.32 -8.85
C ARG A 123 22.80 -7.60 -8.25
N SER A 124 21.60 -7.53 -7.66
CA SER A 124 20.96 -8.67 -7.00
C SER A 124 20.56 -9.81 -7.95
N VAL A 125 20.61 -9.62 -9.27
CA VAL A 125 20.40 -10.73 -10.22
C VAL A 125 21.44 -11.83 -10.01
N GLU A 126 22.70 -11.48 -9.77
CA GLU A 126 23.79 -12.46 -9.62
C GLU A 126 23.66 -13.26 -8.31
N ASP A 127 23.03 -12.68 -7.29
CA ASP A 127 22.76 -13.31 -5.99
C ASP A 127 21.54 -14.24 -6.01
N GLN A 128 20.66 -14.14 -7.02
CA GLN A 128 19.59 -15.11 -7.17
C GLN A 128 20.16 -16.50 -7.48
N ASP A 129 19.50 -17.53 -6.96
CA ASP A 129 19.85 -18.90 -7.28
C ASP A 129 19.62 -19.22 -8.79
N PRO A 130 20.25 -20.29 -9.33
CA PRO A 130 20.15 -20.61 -10.76
C PRO A 130 18.71 -20.78 -11.25
N GLN A 131 17.83 -21.33 -10.40
CA GLN A 131 16.45 -21.60 -10.77
C GLN A 131 15.60 -20.34 -10.84
N THR A 132 15.80 -19.39 -9.91
CA THR A 132 15.14 -18.08 -9.91
C THR A 132 15.63 -17.22 -11.07
N ARG A 133 16.93 -17.26 -11.39
CA ARG A 133 17.46 -16.59 -12.58
C ARG A 133 16.82 -17.11 -13.86
N ALA A 134 16.72 -18.43 -14.04
CA ALA A 134 16.06 -19.03 -15.20
C ALA A 134 14.59 -18.60 -15.30
N ALA A 135 13.86 -18.59 -14.19
CA ALA A 135 12.47 -18.11 -14.16
C ALA A 135 12.34 -16.62 -14.53
N LEU A 136 13.24 -15.77 -14.04
CA LEU A 136 13.29 -14.34 -14.40
C LEU A 136 13.60 -14.11 -15.88
N GLU A 137 14.54 -14.88 -16.43
CA GLU A 137 14.91 -14.83 -17.85
C GLU A 137 13.75 -15.29 -18.74
N ALA A 138 13.12 -16.43 -18.40
CA ALA A 138 11.98 -16.97 -19.13
C ALA A 138 10.78 -16.01 -19.09
N TYR A 139 10.46 -15.48 -17.91
CA TYR A 139 9.44 -14.45 -17.74
C TYR A 139 9.73 -13.21 -18.61
N SER A 140 10.97 -12.72 -18.59
CA SER A 140 11.40 -11.59 -19.41
C SER A 140 11.24 -11.87 -20.90
N ALA A 141 11.61 -13.07 -21.35
CA ALA A 141 11.43 -13.50 -22.73
C ALA A 141 9.94 -13.55 -23.13
N GLY A 142 9.06 -13.97 -22.23
CA GLY A 142 7.61 -13.95 -22.43
C GLY A 142 7.03 -12.55 -22.61
N VAL A 143 7.42 -11.61 -21.75
CA VAL A 143 7.06 -10.19 -21.88
C VAL A 143 7.54 -9.64 -23.24
N ASN A 144 8.78 -9.96 -23.60
CA ASN A 144 9.38 -9.51 -24.85
C ASN A 144 8.74 -10.13 -26.10
N ALA A 145 8.25 -11.37 -26.01
CA ALA A 145 7.51 -12.01 -27.08
C ALA A 145 6.20 -11.28 -27.36
N TRP A 146 5.44 -10.88 -26.32
CA TRP A 146 4.25 -10.05 -26.52
C TRP A 146 4.59 -8.69 -27.15
N LEU A 147 5.66 -8.04 -26.70
CA LEU A 147 6.13 -6.78 -27.31
C LEU A 147 6.43 -6.96 -28.81
N ALA A 148 7.03 -8.08 -29.21
CA ALA A 148 7.28 -8.40 -30.61
C ALA A 148 5.97 -8.57 -31.40
N GLU A 149 5.00 -9.30 -30.85
CA GLU A 149 3.66 -9.48 -31.45
C GLU A 149 2.91 -8.15 -31.62
N VAL A 150 2.99 -7.27 -30.62
CA VAL A 150 2.40 -5.93 -30.68
C VAL A 150 2.99 -5.10 -31.82
N ASN A 151 4.32 -5.14 -31.97
CA ASN A 151 5.05 -4.42 -33.02
C ASN A 151 4.75 -4.98 -34.41
N ALA A 152 4.74 -6.31 -34.57
CA ALA A 152 4.46 -6.97 -35.85
C ALA A 152 3.00 -6.82 -36.28
N GLY A 153 2.05 -6.91 -35.34
CA GLY A 153 0.62 -6.90 -35.62
C GLY A 153 -0.04 -5.52 -35.63
N ALA A 154 0.70 -4.44 -35.39
CA ALA A 154 0.18 -3.08 -35.24
C ALA A 154 -1.00 -3.00 -34.23
N ARG A 155 -0.88 -3.69 -33.10
CA ARG A 155 -1.93 -3.89 -32.09
C ARG A 155 -2.09 -2.70 -31.14
N GLY A 156 -2.24 -1.50 -31.69
CA GLY A 156 -2.39 -0.27 -30.89
C GLY A 156 -1.27 -0.03 -29.87
N ARG A 157 -0.04 -0.54 -30.16
CA ARG A 157 1.13 -0.48 -29.26
C ARG A 157 0.93 -1.18 -27.90
N GLY A 158 -0.06 -2.06 -27.80
CA GLY A 158 -0.27 -2.95 -26.65
C GLY A 158 -1.00 -2.31 -25.47
N ALA A 159 -1.29 -1.01 -25.50
CA ALA A 159 -2.12 -0.34 -24.50
C ALA A 159 -2.66 1.01 -25.04
N PRO A 160 -3.89 1.43 -24.67
CA PRO A 160 -4.49 2.65 -25.21
C PRO A 160 -3.72 3.93 -24.83
N GLU A 161 -3.04 3.94 -23.67
CA GLU A 161 -2.23 5.07 -23.19
C GLU A 161 -1.03 5.37 -24.11
N MET A 162 -0.54 4.36 -24.85
CA MET A 162 0.61 4.49 -25.77
C MET A 162 0.30 5.33 -27.02
N TRP A 163 -0.97 5.67 -27.26
CA TRP A 163 -1.37 6.67 -28.26
C TRP A 163 -1.12 8.09 -27.78
N LEU A 164 -1.26 8.34 -26.47
CA LEU A 164 -1.04 9.64 -25.84
C LEU A 164 0.45 9.83 -25.51
N PHE A 165 1.11 8.78 -25.03
CA PHE A 165 2.51 8.80 -24.61
C PHE A 165 3.37 7.94 -25.54
N ASN A 166 3.78 8.52 -26.67
CA ASN A 166 4.55 7.81 -27.68
C ASN A 166 6.05 7.73 -27.33
N HIS A 167 6.43 6.70 -26.57
CA HIS A 167 7.84 6.44 -26.24
C HIS A 167 8.27 5.01 -26.61
N PRO A 168 9.54 4.82 -27.03
CA PRO A 168 10.09 3.49 -27.26
C PRO A 168 10.12 2.69 -25.95
N ILE A 169 9.74 1.42 -26.05
CA ILE A 169 9.71 0.47 -24.95
C ILE A 169 10.96 -0.40 -25.06
N SER A 170 11.83 -0.34 -24.05
CA SER A 170 12.96 -1.27 -23.96
C SER A 170 12.46 -2.67 -23.62
N THR A 171 13.20 -3.68 -24.06
CA THR A 171 12.98 -5.07 -23.66
C THR A 171 12.97 -5.20 -22.14
N TRP A 172 12.12 -6.09 -21.63
CA TRP A 172 12.12 -6.52 -20.24
C TRP A 172 13.34 -7.38 -19.95
N SER A 173 13.88 -7.25 -18.75
CA SER A 173 15.05 -8.00 -18.28
C SER A 173 14.90 -8.39 -16.80
N PRO A 174 15.63 -9.40 -16.30
CA PRO A 174 15.53 -9.85 -14.90
C PRO A 174 15.58 -8.74 -13.82
N PRO A 175 16.45 -7.71 -13.93
CA PRO A 175 16.46 -6.61 -12.98
C PRO A 175 15.13 -5.85 -12.86
N ASP A 176 14.34 -5.79 -13.95
CA ASP A 176 13.07 -5.06 -13.95
C ASP A 176 12.07 -5.68 -12.98
N SER A 177 12.07 -7.01 -12.84
CA SER A 177 11.21 -7.73 -11.89
C SER A 177 11.66 -7.55 -10.43
N ILE A 178 12.96 -7.60 -10.16
CA ILE A 178 13.53 -7.33 -8.83
C ILE A 178 13.25 -5.87 -8.42
N ALA A 179 13.40 -4.93 -9.36
CA ALA A 179 13.19 -3.51 -9.12
C ALA A 179 11.73 -3.20 -8.73
N ILE A 180 10.75 -3.95 -9.23
CA ILE A 180 9.35 -3.80 -8.80
C ILE A 180 9.16 -4.23 -7.34
N VAL A 181 9.82 -5.29 -6.88
CA VAL A 181 9.76 -5.71 -5.46
C VAL A 181 10.41 -4.65 -4.57
N LYS A 182 11.54 -4.08 -4.97
CA LYS A 182 12.18 -2.95 -4.26
C LYS A 182 11.31 -1.67 -4.29
N LEU A 183 10.59 -1.41 -5.39
CA LEU A 183 9.63 -0.32 -5.47
C LEU A 183 8.44 -0.54 -4.53
N MET A 184 7.95 -1.77 -4.42
CA MET A 184 6.94 -2.15 -3.42
C MET A 184 7.45 -1.88 -2.00
N ALA A 185 8.73 -2.15 -1.72
CA ALA A 185 9.32 -1.79 -0.44
C ALA A 185 9.25 -0.28 -0.15
N LEU A 186 9.49 0.58 -1.16
CA LEU A 186 9.37 2.03 -1.02
C LEU A 186 7.92 2.48 -0.73
N GLN A 187 6.94 1.77 -1.28
CA GLN A 187 5.52 2.06 -1.08
C GLN A 187 5.00 1.60 0.29
N LEU A 188 5.64 0.59 0.89
CA LEU A 188 5.23 -0.01 2.16
C LEU A 188 6.01 0.54 3.37
N GLN A 189 7.15 1.19 3.17
CA GLN A 189 7.89 1.82 4.26
C GLN A 189 7.15 3.06 4.78
N SER A 190 7.23 3.29 6.09
CA SER A 190 6.78 4.53 6.73
C SER A 190 7.78 5.14 7.72
N HIS A 191 8.81 4.39 8.13
CA HIS A 191 9.69 4.75 9.24
C HIS A 191 10.49 6.03 8.99
N LEU A 192 11.03 6.23 7.79
CA LEU A 192 11.76 7.45 7.43
C LEU A 192 10.89 8.70 7.68
N GLY A 193 9.67 8.71 7.14
CA GLY A 193 8.73 9.82 7.32
C GLY A 193 8.34 10.00 8.80
N ARG A 194 8.14 8.90 9.54
CA ARG A 194 7.78 8.92 10.97
C ARG A 194 8.91 9.42 11.87
N GLU A 195 10.16 9.06 11.59
CA GLU A 195 11.34 9.58 12.28
C GLU A 195 11.47 11.09 12.11
N VAL A 196 11.33 11.58 10.87
CA VAL A 196 11.39 13.02 10.58
C VAL A 196 10.23 13.76 11.24
N LEU A 197 9.00 13.23 11.13
CA LEU A 197 7.84 13.82 11.80
C LEU A 197 8.06 13.89 13.33
N ARG A 198 8.50 12.79 13.96
CA ARG A 198 8.78 12.78 15.41
C ARG A 198 9.86 13.78 15.81
N ALA A 199 10.93 13.89 15.03
CA ALA A 199 11.99 14.87 15.27
C ALA A 199 11.45 16.31 15.19
N ARG A 200 10.62 16.63 14.19
CA ARG A 200 9.97 17.94 14.05
C ARG A 200 8.97 18.23 15.17
N THR A 201 8.18 17.25 15.58
CA THR A 201 7.27 17.39 16.73
C THR A 201 8.05 17.63 18.03
N SER A 202 9.18 16.93 18.24
CA SER A 202 10.07 17.11 19.40
C SER A 202 10.79 18.46 19.43
N LEU A 203 10.88 19.18 18.30
CA LEU A 203 11.40 20.54 18.26
C LEU A 203 10.38 21.58 18.75
N LEU A 204 9.07 21.24 18.75
CA LEU A 204 7.98 22.11 19.16
C LEU A 204 7.46 21.80 20.57
N LEU A 205 7.48 20.53 20.96
CA LEU A 205 6.84 20.04 22.18
C LEU A 205 7.83 19.40 23.16
N ASP A 206 7.45 19.38 24.44
CA ASP A 206 8.14 18.60 25.47
C ASP A 206 7.89 17.09 25.31
N ASP A 207 8.79 16.26 25.86
CA ASP A 207 8.85 14.81 25.60
C ASP A 207 7.55 14.06 25.92
N ASP A 208 6.84 14.49 26.98
CA ASP A 208 5.58 13.90 27.39
C ASP A 208 4.45 14.22 26.40
N ARG A 209 4.36 15.46 25.89
CA ARG A 209 3.42 15.85 24.83
C ARG A 209 3.73 15.15 23.51
N VAL A 210 5.01 15.00 23.13
CA VAL A 210 5.38 14.20 21.94
C VAL A 210 4.86 12.76 22.06
N SER A 211 4.96 12.16 23.26
CA SER A 211 4.46 10.81 23.52
C SER A 211 2.93 10.69 23.53
N ASP A 212 2.22 11.80 23.71
CA ASP A 212 0.75 11.81 23.65
C ASP A 212 0.26 11.74 22.20
N ILE A 213 0.76 12.63 21.33
CA ILE A 213 0.30 12.76 19.94
C ILE A 213 0.95 11.75 18.97
N LEU A 214 2.14 11.25 19.29
CA LEU A 214 2.81 10.16 18.59
C LEU A 214 3.03 8.98 19.55
N PRO A 215 1.94 8.36 20.05
CA PRO A 215 2.03 7.30 21.04
C PRO A 215 2.64 6.03 20.43
N ASP A 216 3.38 5.29 21.27
CA ASP A 216 3.77 3.92 20.92
C ASP A 216 2.57 2.98 21.06
N ALA A 217 2.59 1.86 20.33
CA ALA A 217 1.61 0.80 20.55
C ALA A 217 1.66 0.34 22.03
N PRO A 218 0.50 0.17 22.71
CA PRO A 218 0.43 -0.18 24.13
C PRO A 218 1.28 -1.41 24.49
N GLY A 219 1.87 -1.42 25.69
CA GLY A 219 2.78 -2.46 26.16
C GLY A 219 3.60 -1.99 27.36
N PRO A 220 4.65 -2.73 27.77
CA PRO A 220 5.52 -2.31 28.86
C PRO A 220 6.13 -0.93 28.57
N GLY A 221 6.13 -0.07 29.60
CA GLY A 221 6.57 1.32 29.47
C GLY A 221 8.03 1.43 29.03
N ILE A 222 8.28 2.31 28.06
CA ILE A 222 9.63 2.63 27.57
C ILE A 222 10.09 3.91 28.27
N ALA A 223 11.37 3.97 28.64
CA ALA A 223 11.97 5.20 29.17
C ALA A 223 11.86 6.36 28.15
N ALA A 224 11.62 7.58 28.65
CA ALA A 224 11.53 8.77 27.82
C ALA A 224 12.76 8.93 26.91
N LEU A 225 12.54 9.31 25.65
CA LEU A 225 13.61 9.64 24.73
C LEU A 225 14.15 11.04 25.03
N PRO A 226 15.43 11.32 24.76
CA PRO A 226 15.93 12.69 24.79
C PRO A 226 15.30 13.51 23.66
N ARG A 227 15.06 14.81 23.92
CA ARG A 227 14.65 15.77 22.89
C ARG A 227 15.57 15.77 21.68
N TYR A 228 15.01 15.94 20.48
CA TYR A 228 15.79 15.95 19.25
C TYR A 228 16.91 17.02 19.23
N GLN A 229 16.64 18.22 19.77
CA GLN A 229 17.66 19.27 19.88
C GLN A 229 18.84 18.91 20.79
N ALA A 230 18.66 17.98 21.75
CA ALA A 230 19.76 17.47 22.57
C ALA A 230 20.58 16.40 21.83
N LEU A 231 19.94 15.61 20.96
CA LEU A 231 20.62 14.65 20.09
C LEU A 231 21.41 15.35 18.98
N ILE A 232 20.80 16.34 18.35
CA ILE A 232 21.34 17.07 17.20
C ILE A 232 21.41 18.57 17.52
N PRO A 233 22.50 19.04 18.17
CA PRO A 233 22.70 20.45 18.45
C PRO A 233 22.73 21.27 17.15
N GLY A 234 22.05 22.42 17.15
CA GLY A 234 21.96 23.30 15.98
C GLY A 234 20.89 22.92 14.97
N ALA A 235 20.08 21.88 15.21
CA ALA A 235 18.86 21.64 14.46
C ALA A 235 17.91 22.88 14.56
N PRO A 236 17.27 23.27 13.46
CA PRO A 236 16.42 24.46 13.45
C PRO A 236 15.19 24.23 14.34
N ARG A 237 14.80 25.22 15.15
CA ARG A 237 13.62 25.08 16.04
C ARG A 237 12.29 25.15 15.30
N HIS A 238 12.24 25.89 14.19
CA HIS A 238 11.05 26.09 13.40
C HIS A 238 11.49 26.02 11.94
N ALA A 239 11.01 25.03 11.22
CA ALA A 239 11.15 24.98 9.78
C ALA A 239 9.76 24.71 9.23
N ALA A 240 9.24 25.69 8.50
CA ALA A 240 8.00 25.53 7.75
C ALA A 240 8.15 24.31 6.83
N ASP A 241 7.08 23.55 6.65
CA ASP A 241 7.04 22.56 5.57
C ASP A 241 7.24 23.32 4.25
N THR A 242 8.35 23.02 3.58
CA THR A 242 8.68 23.59 2.27
C THR A 242 8.49 22.56 1.15
N SER A 243 8.06 21.34 1.48
CA SER A 243 7.84 20.29 0.50
C SER A 243 6.51 20.49 -0.23
N ALA A 244 6.51 20.31 -1.54
CA ALA A 244 5.26 20.21 -2.28
C ALA A 244 4.64 18.83 -1.98
N PRO A 245 3.31 18.74 -1.80
CA PRO A 245 2.64 17.46 -1.66
C PRO A 245 3.03 16.52 -2.83
N PRO A 246 3.28 15.24 -2.57
CA PRO A 246 3.60 14.29 -3.63
C PRO A 246 2.46 14.26 -4.67
N GLY A 247 2.80 14.38 -5.95
CA GLY A 247 1.81 14.22 -7.02
C GLY A 247 1.33 12.77 -7.17
N PRO A 248 0.27 12.51 -7.96
CA PRO A 248 -0.33 11.17 -8.13
C PRO A 248 0.62 10.11 -8.73
N LEU A 249 1.74 10.53 -9.31
CA LEU A 249 2.78 9.66 -9.87
C LEU A 249 3.97 9.44 -8.91
N SER A 250 3.92 10.01 -7.70
CA SER A 250 4.92 9.72 -6.67
C SER A 250 4.76 8.29 -6.16
N PRO A 251 5.85 7.50 -6.06
CA PRO A 251 5.81 6.20 -5.41
C PRO A 251 5.91 6.28 -3.88
N VAL A 252 6.15 7.47 -3.33
CA VAL A 252 6.24 7.68 -1.89
C VAL A 252 4.85 7.90 -1.34
N ASN A 253 4.39 6.95 -0.53
CA ASN A 253 3.12 7.05 0.18
C ASN A 253 3.29 7.85 1.48
N PRO A 254 2.29 8.66 1.88
CA PRO A 254 2.23 9.19 3.24
C PRO A 254 2.29 8.07 4.29
N PRO A 255 2.89 8.28 5.47
CA PRO A 255 3.03 7.24 6.49
C PRO A 255 1.74 6.51 6.89
N ASP A 256 0.59 7.19 6.85
CA ASP A 256 -0.72 6.62 7.20
C ASP A 256 -1.37 5.76 6.11
N LEU A 257 -0.83 5.84 4.88
CA LEU A 257 -1.22 5.08 3.71
C LEU A 257 -0.14 4.06 3.29
N ALA A 258 0.96 3.99 4.02
CA ALA A 258 2.05 3.06 3.78
C ALA A 258 1.73 1.71 4.45
N GLY A 259 1.41 0.71 3.62
CA GLY A 259 1.30 -0.69 4.01
C GLY A 259 0.25 -1.00 5.09
N ALA A 260 -0.81 -1.72 4.71
CA ALA A 260 -1.66 -2.41 5.68
C ALA A 260 -2.23 -3.68 5.06
N SER A 261 -2.75 -4.58 5.85
CA SER A 261 -3.34 -5.85 5.41
C SER A 261 -4.05 -6.52 6.58
N ASN A 262 -4.85 -7.56 6.33
CA ASN A 262 -5.06 -8.60 7.33
C ASN A 262 -4.62 -9.97 6.81
N ALA A 263 -4.21 -10.83 7.72
CA ALA A 263 -4.11 -12.26 7.48
C ALA A 263 -4.34 -13.01 8.78
N TRP A 264 -5.02 -14.15 8.69
CA TRP A 264 -5.19 -15.05 9.83
C TRP A 264 -5.42 -16.48 9.37
N ALA A 265 -5.14 -17.43 10.25
CA ALA A 265 -5.34 -18.83 10.00
C ALA A 265 -5.89 -19.56 11.24
N ALA A 266 -6.73 -20.57 11.00
CA ALA A 266 -7.27 -21.46 12.01
C ALA A 266 -6.73 -22.88 11.80
N GLY A 267 -6.26 -23.49 12.89
CA GLY A 267 -5.86 -24.88 12.93
C GLY A 267 -7.07 -25.83 12.97
N PRO A 268 -6.84 -27.15 12.86
CA PRO A 268 -7.90 -28.15 12.82
C PRO A 268 -8.91 -28.07 13.98
N SER A 269 -8.44 -27.75 15.19
CA SER A 269 -9.29 -27.65 16.39
C SER A 269 -10.18 -26.40 16.42
N ARG A 270 -9.95 -25.45 15.51
CA ARG A 270 -10.67 -24.17 15.42
C ARG A 270 -11.43 -24.04 14.10
N SER A 271 -11.54 -25.12 13.33
CA SER A 271 -12.19 -25.17 12.02
C SER A 271 -13.28 -26.24 11.96
N ALA A 272 -14.40 -25.94 11.31
CA ALA A 272 -15.58 -26.81 11.29
C ALA A 272 -15.35 -28.11 10.51
N THR A 273 -14.39 -28.09 9.59
CA THR A 273 -14.05 -29.21 8.73
C THR A 273 -12.98 -30.12 9.34
N GLY A 274 -12.37 -29.73 10.47
CA GLY A 274 -11.23 -30.44 11.06
C GLY A 274 -9.94 -30.33 10.24
N SER A 275 -9.89 -29.41 9.26
CA SER A 275 -8.69 -29.01 8.52
C SER A 275 -8.40 -27.53 8.76
N THR A 276 -7.37 -26.96 8.14
CA THR A 276 -7.04 -25.55 8.35
C THR A 276 -7.76 -24.60 7.41
N LEU A 277 -7.86 -23.35 7.84
CA LEU A 277 -8.34 -22.21 7.05
C LEU A 277 -7.28 -21.10 7.06
N LEU A 278 -7.14 -20.36 5.97
CA LEU A 278 -6.33 -19.14 5.89
C LEU A 278 -7.11 -18.05 5.16
N ALA A 279 -7.08 -16.82 5.67
CA ALA A 279 -7.53 -15.64 4.95
C ALA A 279 -6.41 -14.61 4.82
N ASN A 280 -6.35 -13.91 3.70
CA ASN A 280 -5.45 -12.78 3.48
C ASN A 280 -6.10 -11.71 2.61
N ASP A 281 -5.95 -10.44 2.98
CA ASP A 281 -6.43 -9.27 2.25
C ASP A 281 -5.47 -8.07 2.37
N PRO A 282 -4.41 -8.02 1.53
CA PRO A 282 -3.51 -6.87 1.49
C PRO A 282 -4.27 -5.58 1.15
N HIS A 283 -4.14 -4.59 2.03
CA HIS A 283 -4.69 -3.27 1.86
C HIS A 283 -3.66 -2.36 1.19
N LEU A 284 -3.98 -1.83 0.02
CA LEU A 284 -3.10 -0.95 -0.74
C LEU A 284 -3.89 0.23 -1.31
N GLN A 285 -3.20 1.22 -1.86
CA GLN A 285 -3.84 2.29 -2.61
C GLN A 285 -4.70 1.71 -3.73
N LEU A 286 -5.92 2.23 -3.87
CA LEU A 286 -6.85 1.82 -4.92
C LEU A 286 -6.49 2.50 -6.23
N THR A 287 -6.26 1.68 -7.26
CA THR A 287 -5.95 2.15 -8.62
C THR A 287 -6.81 1.40 -9.64
N ALA A 288 -7.00 1.99 -10.81
CA ALA A 288 -7.59 1.31 -11.97
C ALA A 288 -6.54 1.20 -13.10
N PRO A 289 -6.07 0.00 -13.46
CA PRO A 289 -6.41 -1.28 -12.83
C PRO A 289 -5.78 -1.45 -11.43
N SER A 290 -6.30 -2.41 -10.65
CA SER A 290 -5.73 -2.83 -9.36
C SER A 290 -4.29 -3.31 -9.52
N ILE A 291 -3.44 -3.19 -8.49
CA ILE A 291 -2.06 -3.71 -8.54
C ILE A 291 -2.00 -5.24 -8.67
N TRP A 292 -3.03 -5.93 -8.17
CA TRP A 292 -3.11 -7.39 -8.18
C TRP A 292 -3.60 -7.93 -9.52
N TYR A 293 -3.07 -9.11 -9.86
CA TYR A 293 -3.47 -9.91 -11.02
C TYR A 293 -3.53 -11.38 -10.61
N LEU A 294 -4.69 -12.01 -10.75
CA LEU A 294 -4.88 -13.41 -10.39
C LEU A 294 -4.28 -14.32 -11.47
N ALA A 295 -3.61 -15.41 -11.09
CA ALA A 295 -3.08 -16.40 -12.02
C ALA A 295 -3.00 -17.80 -11.41
N ARG A 296 -2.97 -18.82 -12.27
CA ARG A 296 -2.73 -20.22 -11.93
C ARG A 296 -1.61 -20.79 -12.80
N LEU A 297 -0.58 -21.34 -12.18
CA LEU A 297 0.63 -21.85 -12.81
C LEU A 297 0.72 -23.37 -12.63
N GLU A 298 0.93 -24.13 -13.70
CA GLU A 298 1.33 -25.55 -13.63
C GLU A 298 2.85 -25.66 -13.51
N LEU A 299 3.40 -25.73 -12.30
CA LEU A 299 4.83 -25.96 -12.12
C LEU A 299 5.13 -27.47 -12.01
N ALA A 300 6.37 -27.87 -12.19
CA ALA A 300 6.83 -29.24 -12.01
C ALA A 300 6.59 -29.77 -10.58
N THR A 301 6.53 -28.86 -9.59
CA THR A 301 6.17 -29.20 -8.20
C THR A 301 4.68 -29.41 -7.99
N GLY A 302 3.84 -28.95 -8.91
CA GLY A 302 2.38 -28.96 -8.87
C GLY A 302 1.78 -27.59 -9.19
N GLY A 303 0.45 -27.52 -9.22
CA GLY A 303 -0.29 -26.29 -9.46
C GLY A 303 -0.15 -25.26 -8.32
N VAL A 304 0.05 -23.99 -8.67
CA VAL A 304 0.09 -22.84 -7.75
C VAL A 304 -0.91 -21.78 -8.22
N ILE A 305 -1.69 -21.20 -7.33
CA ILE A 305 -2.80 -20.30 -7.67
C ILE A 305 -2.97 -19.17 -6.67
N GLY A 306 -3.20 -17.95 -7.15
CA GLY A 306 -3.40 -16.79 -6.28
C GLY A 306 -3.13 -15.46 -6.97
N ALA A 307 -2.78 -14.44 -6.19
CA ALA A 307 -2.51 -13.09 -6.66
C ALA A 307 -1.01 -12.87 -6.93
N THR A 308 -0.72 -12.29 -8.09
CA THR A 308 0.58 -11.87 -8.58
C THR A 308 0.61 -10.35 -8.74
N ILE A 309 1.79 -9.79 -9.02
CA ILE A 309 1.96 -8.40 -9.47
C ILE A 309 2.47 -8.43 -10.92
N PRO A 310 1.80 -7.76 -11.88
CA PRO A 310 2.30 -7.66 -13.24
C PRO A 310 3.72 -7.08 -13.29
N GLY A 311 4.65 -7.89 -13.79
CA GLY A 311 6.10 -7.59 -13.77
C GLY A 311 6.91 -8.51 -12.85
N VAL A 312 6.29 -9.30 -11.98
CA VAL A 312 6.95 -10.19 -11.02
C VAL A 312 6.51 -11.64 -11.27
N PRO A 313 7.43 -12.61 -11.48
CA PRO A 313 7.10 -14.01 -11.78
C PRO A 313 6.72 -14.84 -10.54
N VAL A 314 5.91 -14.29 -9.63
CA VAL A 314 5.59 -14.93 -8.33
C VAL A 314 4.12 -14.75 -7.98
N VAL A 315 3.48 -15.81 -7.49
CA VAL A 315 2.23 -15.75 -6.74
C VAL A 315 2.54 -15.30 -5.31
N MET A 316 2.39 -14.00 -5.05
CA MET A 316 2.80 -13.37 -3.80
C MET A 316 1.94 -13.80 -2.61
N THR A 317 0.65 -14.03 -2.85
CA THR A 317 -0.29 -14.60 -1.88
C THR A 317 -1.19 -15.59 -2.61
N GLY A 318 -1.40 -16.76 -2.02
CA GLY A 318 -2.09 -17.84 -2.71
C GLY A 318 -1.90 -19.17 -2.04
N ARG A 319 -2.07 -20.24 -2.82
CA ARG A 319 -1.85 -21.61 -2.38
C ARG A 319 -1.31 -22.49 -3.49
N SER A 320 -0.64 -23.56 -3.09
CA SER A 320 -0.50 -24.78 -3.88
C SER A 320 -1.61 -25.78 -3.48
N ALA A 321 -1.44 -27.06 -3.81
CA ALA A 321 -2.29 -28.13 -3.27
C ALA A 321 -1.97 -28.44 -1.80
N ASP A 322 -0.73 -28.17 -1.36
CA ASP A 322 -0.21 -28.64 -0.07
C ASP A 322 -0.21 -27.53 1.00
N ILE A 323 0.11 -26.30 0.60
CA ILE A 323 0.27 -25.16 1.51
C ILE A 323 -0.37 -23.88 0.94
N GLY A 324 -0.76 -22.98 1.83
CA GLY A 324 -1.24 -21.64 1.54
C GLY A 324 -0.43 -20.60 2.29
N TRP A 325 -0.25 -19.44 1.68
CA TRP A 325 0.49 -18.33 2.26
C TRP A 325 -0.22 -17.01 2.02
N GLY A 326 -0.15 -16.14 3.03
CA GLY A 326 -0.63 -14.77 2.98
C GLY A 326 0.42 -13.81 3.53
N LEU A 327 0.44 -12.58 3.02
CA LEU A 327 1.40 -11.56 3.39
C LEU A 327 0.69 -10.36 4.02
N THR A 328 1.33 -9.77 5.03
CA THR A 328 0.89 -8.53 5.64
C THR A 328 2.09 -7.69 6.03
N SER A 329 2.03 -6.36 5.88
CA SER A 329 3.18 -5.48 6.21
C SER A 329 3.61 -5.65 7.67
N ALA A 330 4.89 -5.96 7.90
CA ALA A 330 5.41 -6.26 9.22
C ALA A 330 5.62 -5.05 10.13
N TYR A 331 5.76 -3.86 9.53
CA TYR A 331 6.19 -2.66 10.25
C TYR A 331 7.56 -2.81 10.94
N LEU A 332 8.37 -3.80 10.55
CA LEU A 332 9.76 -3.93 11.01
C LEU A 332 10.48 -2.61 10.75
N ASP A 333 11.17 -2.11 11.77
CA ASP A 333 12.03 -0.94 11.66
C ASP A 333 13.38 -1.34 11.03
N ASP A 334 13.39 -1.33 9.70
CA ASP A 334 14.50 -1.70 8.82
C ASP A 334 15.11 -0.52 8.06
N THR A 335 14.86 0.71 8.54
CA THR A 335 15.32 1.97 7.95
C THR A 335 15.83 2.89 9.06
N ASP A 336 16.96 3.57 8.88
CA ASP A 336 17.43 4.63 9.79
C ASP A 336 17.86 5.88 9.01
N VAL A 337 17.55 7.06 9.56
CA VAL A 337 18.03 8.34 9.04
C VAL A 337 19.27 8.82 9.81
N TYR A 338 20.36 9.04 9.09
CA TYR A 338 21.61 9.56 9.63
C TYR A 338 21.86 11.00 9.24
N VAL A 339 22.30 11.80 10.21
CA VAL A 339 22.83 13.16 10.04
C VAL A 339 24.36 13.06 9.98
N GLU A 340 24.92 13.38 8.82
CA GLU A 340 26.33 13.19 8.49
C GLU A 340 27.05 14.54 8.49
N GLU A 341 28.11 14.66 9.31
CA GLU A 341 28.91 15.89 9.40
C GLU A 341 29.82 16.02 8.17
N VAL A 342 29.76 17.16 7.49
CA VAL A 342 30.60 17.49 6.33
C VAL A 342 31.82 18.28 6.79
N ASN A 343 32.99 17.96 6.23
CA ASN A 343 34.22 18.67 6.59
C ASN A 343 34.14 20.14 6.16
N ALA A 344 34.39 21.06 7.10
CA ALA A 344 34.27 22.50 6.87
C ALA A 344 35.31 23.07 5.88
N THR A 345 36.43 22.38 5.69
CA THR A 345 37.52 22.77 4.77
C THR A 345 37.50 22.03 3.43
N ASP A 346 36.87 20.85 3.37
CA ASP A 346 36.76 20.02 2.17
C ASP A 346 35.39 19.33 2.11
N ALA A 347 34.45 19.93 1.39
CA ALA A 347 33.07 19.43 1.28
C ALA A 347 32.94 18.06 0.58
N THR A 348 34.03 17.49 0.05
CA THR A 348 34.03 16.13 -0.51
C THR A 348 34.18 15.04 0.56
N LEU A 349 34.44 15.43 1.82
CA LEU A 349 34.64 14.53 2.94
C LEU A 349 33.49 14.63 3.96
N TYR A 350 33.12 13.49 4.54
CA TYR A 350 32.23 13.40 5.69
C TYR A 350 32.88 12.64 6.84
N ARG A 351 32.38 12.88 8.05
CA ARG A 351 32.93 12.28 9.25
C ARG A 351 32.45 10.84 9.39
N THR A 352 33.38 9.94 9.68
CA THR A 352 33.15 8.55 10.07
C THR A 352 33.69 8.33 11.49
N PRO A 353 33.42 7.17 12.12
CA PRO A 353 34.05 6.79 13.38
C PRO A 353 35.59 6.86 13.35
N ASP A 354 36.19 6.56 12.19
CA ASP A 354 37.64 6.44 12.02
C ASP A 354 38.31 7.72 11.47
N GLY A 355 37.54 8.79 11.25
CA GLY A 355 38.03 10.05 10.69
C GLY A 355 37.26 10.51 9.46
N TRP A 356 37.84 11.39 8.66
CA TRP A 356 37.21 11.92 7.44
C TRP A 356 37.35 10.93 6.28
N ALA A 357 36.24 10.61 5.62
CA ALA A 357 36.20 9.75 4.44
C ALA A 357 35.54 10.47 3.26
N PRO A 358 35.96 10.18 2.01
CA PRO A 358 35.32 10.77 0.84
C PRO A 358 33.91 10.20 0.64
N PHE A 359 32.99 11.04 0.17
CA PHE A 359 31.74 10.55 -0.41
C PHE A 359 32.05 9.69 -1.63
N ARG A 360 31.35 8.55 -1.78
CA ARG A 360 31.26 7.91 -3.09
C ARG A 360 30.32 8.75 -3.95
N THR A 361 30.72 9.10 -5.17
CA THR A 361 29.92 9.95 -6.05
C THR A 361 29.69 9.32 -7.42
N ARG A 362 28.57 9.68 -8.05
CA ARG A 362 28.25 9.31 -9.44
C ARG A 362 27.36 10.39 -10.06
N GLU A 363 27.75 10.88 -11.23
CA GLU A 363 26.87 11.73 -12.04
C GLU A 363 25.74 10.89 -12.66
N SER A 364 24.53 11.42 -12.66
CA SER A 364 23.37 10.81 -13.33
C SER A 364 22.62 11.85 -14.14
N ILE A 365 22.30 11.52 -15.40
CA ILE A 365 21.52 12.38 -16.30
C ILE A 365 20.07 11.92 -16.29
N ILE A 366 19.15 12.84 -16.00
CA ILE A 366 17.71 12.65 -16.11
C ILE A 366 17.23 13.36 -17.38
N ASN A 367 16.70 12.59 -18.32
CA ASN A 367 16.07 13.13 -19.52
C ASN A 367 14.65 13.63 -19.20
N VAL A 368 14.31 14.82 -19.69
CA VAL A 368 13.03 15.47 -19.39
C VAL A 368 12.29 15.83 -20.68
N HIS A 369 11.08 15.30 -20.86
CA HIS A 369 10.27 15.64 -22.03
C HIS A 369 9.95 17.13 -22.08
N GLY A 370 10.22 17.75 -23.23
CA GLY A 370 9.98 19.19 -23.45
C GLY A 370 10.93 20.12 -22.70
N ALA A 371 12.01 19.62 -22.09
CA ALA A 371 13.01 20.42 -21.39
C ALA A 371 14.44 19.86 -21.59
N THR A 372 15.46 20.62 -21.17
CA THR A 372 16.85 20.16 -21.20
C THR A 372 17.07 19.06 -20.15
N PRO A 373 17.88 18.02 -20.45
CA PRO A 373 18.26 17.03 -19.45
C PRO A 373 18.90 17.66 -18.22
N VAL A 374 18.62 17.10 -17.04
CA VAL A 374 19.13 17.56 -15.75
C VAL A 374 20.20 16.58 -15.29
N THR A 375 21.41 17.07 -15.02
CA THR A 375 22.47 16.28 -14.39
C THR A 375 22.40 16.45 -12.89
N ILE A 376 22.45 15.36 -12.15
CA ILE A 376 22.48 15.35 -10.69
C ILE A 376 23.69 14.58 -10.17
N ASP A 377 24.25 15.06 -9.07
CA ASP A 377 25.30 14.37 -8.34
C ASP A 377 24.68 13.47 -7.28
N LEU A 378 24.88 12.17 -7.46
CA LEU A 378 24.53 11.16 -6.48
C LEU A 378 25.70 10.98 -5.52
N GLN A 379 25.40 10.86 -4.23
CA GLN A 379 26.40 10.70 -3.18
C GLN A 379 25.99 9.58 -2.23
N TRP A 380 26.97 8.82 -1.73
CA TRP A 380 26.77 7.80 -0.71
C TRP A 380 27.81 7.98 0.40
N THR A 381 27.36 7.79 1.65
CA THR A 381 28.21 7.53 2.80
C THR A 381 28.34 6.01 3.01
N GLN A 382 29.08 5.59 4.04
CA GLN A 382 29.10 4.20 4.49
C GLN A 382 27.74 3.73 5.03
N ASN A 383 26.86 4.66 5.43
CA ASN A 383 25.54 4.32 5.95
C ASN A 383 24.47 4.22 4.86
N GLY A 384 24.65 4.89 3.72
CA GLY A 384 23.76 4.77 2.57
C GLY A 384 23.74 6.00 1.65
N PRO A 385 22.78 6.07 0.71
CA PRO A 385 22.64 7.23 -0.17
C PRO A 385 22.31 8.51 0.60
N VAL A 386 22.86 9.63 0.14
CA VAL A 386 22.54 10.96 0.63
C VAL A 386 21.29 11.49 -0.07
N LEU A 387 20.30 11.87 0.73
CA LEU A 387 19.06 12.49 0.27
C LEU A 387 19.09 14.01 0.47
N PRO A 388 18.59 14.79 -0.51
CA PRO A 388 18.54 16.23 -0.46
C PRO A 388 17.46 16.73 0.52
N PRO A 389 17.59 17.97 1.01
CA PRO A 389 16.74 18.51 2.08
C PRO A 389 15.24 18.60 1.71
N GLU A 390 14.89 18.70 0.43
CA GLU A 390 13.52 18.78 -0.07
C GLU A 390 12.75 17.46 0.01
N HIS A 391 13.43 16.31 0.10
CA HIS A 391 12.77 15.02 0.24
C HIS A 391 12.49 14.72 1.71
N TYR A 392 11.29 14.20 2.00
CA TYR A 392 10.85 13.82 3.34
C TYR A 392 11.04 14.91 4.42
N ASN A 393 11.04 16.18 4.04
CA ASN A 393 11.31 17.29 4.95
C ASN A 393 12.66 17.20 5.70
N LEU A 394 13.66 16.50 5.15
CA LEU A 394 14.96 16.31 5.78
C LEU A 394 15.67 17.64 6.10
N GLY A 395 15.45 18.68 5.29
CA GLY A 395 15.99 20.02 5.53
C GLY A 395 15.50 20.67 6.82
N THR A 396 14.36 20.23 7.35
CA THR A 396 13.74 20.78 8.57
C THR A 396 14.36 20.22 9.86
N ILE A 397 15.12 19.12 9.77
CA ILE A 397 15.78 18.47 10.92
C ILE A 397 17.31 18.58 10.85
N ARG A 398 17.84 18.96 9.68
CA ARG A 398 19.27 18.96 9.38
C ARG A 398 19.96 20.25 9.86
N PRO A 399 20.97 20.18 10.74
CA PRO A 399 21.78 21.34 11.13
C PRO A 399 22.72 21.82 10.00
N PRO A 400 23.22 23.07 10.05
CA PRO A 400 24.24 23.55 9.11
C PRO A 400 25.49 22.68 9.10
N GLY A 401 26.17 22.58 7.95
CA GLY A 401 27.38 21.78 7.79
C GLY A 401 27.16 20.26 7.79
N HIS A 402 25.92 19.80 7.63
CA HIS A 402 25.57 18.38 7.59
C HIS A 402 24.77 18.03 6.33
N VAL A 403 24.78 16.74 5.98
CA VAL A 403 23.88 16.11 5.01
C VAL A 403 23.09 14.98 5.69
N THR A 404 22.08 14.45 5.01
CA THR A 404 21.24 13.36 5.52
C THR A 404 21.38 12.14 4.63
N SER A 405 21.71 10.98 5.20
CA SER A 405 21.76 9.69 4.49
C SER A 405 20.79 8.69 5.10
N VAL A 406 20.41 7.68 4.33
CA VAL A 406 19.44 6.66 4.75
C VAL A 406 20.07 5.27 4.66
N ALA A 407 20.08 4.54 5.77
CA ALA A 407 20.29 3.10 5.73
C ALA A 407 18.94 2.41 5.58
N TRP A 408 18.84 1.46 4.65
CA TRP A 408 17.60 0.75 4.39
C TRP A 408 17.89 -0.62 3.77
N THR A 409 17.28 -1.68 4.32
CA THR A 409 17.47 -3.06 3.87
C THR A 409 17.09 -3.29 2.40
N ALA A 410 16.08 -2.59 1.87
CA ALA A 410 15.70 -2.72 0.46
C ALA A 410 16.76 -2.19 -0.51
N LEU A 411 17.76 -1.44 -0.02
CA LEU A 411 18.92 -0.99 -0.78
C LEU A 411 20.08 -2.00 -0.79
N SER A 412 19.89 -3.17 -0.19
CA SER A 412 20.82 -4.30 -0.31
C SER A 412 21.09 -4.63 -1.78
N GLU A 413 22.37 -4.80 -2.10
CA GLU A 413 22.84 -5.20 -3.42
C GLU A 413 22.80 -6.73 -3.60
N ASP A 414 22.74 -7.47 -2.50
CA ASP A 414 22.70 -8.93 -2.34
C ASP A 414 21.29 -9.46 -1.98
N ASP A 415 20.26 -8.86 -2.56
CA ASP A 415 18.86 -9.12 -2.21
C ASP A 415 18.32 -10.44 -2.82
N THR A 416 18.17 -11.48 -2.01
CA THR A 416 17.66 -12.81 -2.41
C THR A 416 16.15 -13.00 -2.25
N THR A 417 15.37 -11.91 -2.14
CA THR A 417 13.93 -11.97 -1.85
C THR A 417 13.14 -12.78 -2.89
N LEU A 418 13.46 -12.67 -4.19
CA LEU A 418 12.75 -13.45 -5.20
C LEU A 418 13.09 -14.93 -5.15
N THR A 419 14.32 -15.31 -4.80
CA THR A 419 14.66 -16.71 -4.50
C THR A 419 13.81 -17.24 -3.35
N ALA A 420 13.70 -16.52 -2.23
CA ALA A 420 12.85 -16.93 -1.11
C ALA A 420 11.39 -17.12 -1.52
N ALA A 421 10.86 -16.24 -2.37
CA ALA A 421 9.48 -16.29 -2.82
C ALA A 421 9.23 -17.42 -3.84
N MET A 422 10.20 -17.72 -4.71
CA MET A 422 10.16 -18.88 -5.61
C MET A 422 10.19 -20.19 -4.84
N ASP A 423 11.07 -20.30 -3.84
CA ASP A 423 11.18 -21.47 -2.98
C ASP A 423 9.90 -21.68 -2.16
N LEU A 424 9.26 -20.60 -1.71
CA LEU A 424 7.96 -20.66 -1.04
C LEU A 424 6.86 -21.25 -1.93
N MET A 425 6.78 -20.85 -3.21
CA MET A 425 5.80 -21.42 -4.16
C MET A 425 5.99 -22.92 -4.38
N ARG A 426 7.22 -23.41 -4.22
CA ARG A 426 7.61 -24.82 -4.40
C ARG A 426 7.54 -25.65 -3.13
N ALA A 427 7.43 -25.02 -1.96
CA ALA A 427 7.36 -25.71 -0.68
C ALA A 427 6.08 -26.57 -0.57
N ARG A 428 6.23 -27.75 0.05
CA ARG A 428 5.13 -28.70 0.29
C ARG A 428 4.75 -28.81 1.75
N THR A 429 5.52 -28.19 2.64
CA THR A 429 5.29 -28.21 4.08
C THR A 429 5.56 -26.84 4.68
N ILE A 430 4.95 -26.55 5.84
CA ILE A 430 5.26 -25.33 6.59
C ILE A 430 6.75 -25.23 6.95
N ASP A 431 7.43 -26.35 7.23
CA ASP A 431 8.84 -26.32 7.60
C ASP A 431 9.76 -26.03 6.38
N GLU A 432 9.36 -26.42 5.17
CA GLU A 432 10.01 -25.98 3.94
C GLU A 432 9.75 -24.51 3.66
N ALA A 433 8.50 -24.05 3.82
CA ALA A 433 8.13 -22.65 3.65
C ALA A 433 8.88 -21.71 4.62
N ILE A 434 9.04 -22.13 5.88
CA ILE A 434 9.83 -21.39 6.88
C ILE A 434 11.31 -21.33 6.46
N ARG A 435 11.89 -22.43 5.98
CA ARG A 435 13.28 -22.45 5.51
C ARG A 435 13.48 -21.59 4.27
N ALA A 436 12.57 -21.64 3.30
CA ALA A 436 12.56 -20.78 2.12
C ALA A 436 12.58 -19.29 2.52
N SER A 437 11.83 -18.94 3.58
CA SER A 437 11.75 -17.56 4.07
C SER A 437 13.05 -17.00 4.66
N TYR A 438 14.07 -17.82 4.94
CA TYR A 438 15.34 -17.34 5.50
C TYR A 438 16.13 -16.46 4.53
N ASN A 439 15.93 -16.64 3.22
CA ASN A 439 16.56 -15.84 2.17
C ASN A 439 15.79 -14.54 1.87
N TYR A 440 14.72 -14.23 2.62
CA TYR A 440 13.88 -13.07 2.36
C TYR A 440 14.50 -11.80 2.97
N VAL A 441 14.84 -10.81 2.14
CA VAL A 441 15.55 -9.59 2.58
C VAL A 441 14.59 -8.41 2.79
N ALA A 442 13.82 -8.02 1.77
CA ALA A 442 12.93 -6.85 1.83
C ALA A 442 11.84 -6.90 0.73
N PRO A 443 10.65 -6.28 0.93
CA PRO A 443 10.23 -5.58 2.14
C PRO A 443 9.79 -6.51 3.25
N ALA A 444 10.08 -6.16 4.51
CA ALA A 444 9.67 -7.00 5.63
C ALA A 444 8.14 -7.23 5.69
N GLN A 445 7.75 -8.51 5.79
CA GLN A 445 6.36 -8.96 5.88
C GLN A 445 6.15 -9.90 7.06
N MET A 446 4.92 -10.02 7.53
CA MET A 446 4.48 -11.19 8.27
C MET A 446 3.91 -12.20 7.28
N LEU A 447 4.50 -13.39 7.26
CA LEU A 447 4.12 -14.54 6.47
C LEU A 447 3.19 -15.44 7.30
N THR A 448 1.91 -15.49 6.93
CA THR A 448 0.93 -16.43 7.48
C THR A 448 0.91 -17.67 6.60
N LEU A 449 0.99 -18.86 7.21
CA LEU A 449 1.02 -20.15 6.52
C LEU A 449 -0.08 -21.07 7.05
N ALA A 450 -0.63 -21.89 6.16
CA ALA A 450 -1.50 -23.01 6.50
C ALA A 450 -1.22 -24.20 5.58
N ASP A 451 -1.13 -25.39 6.14
CA ASP A 451 -1.22 -26.67 5.42
C ASP A 451 -2.42 -27.46 5.95
N ARG A 452 -2.74 -28.65 5.45
CA ARG A 452 -3.91 -29.43 5.90
C ARG A 452 -4.06 -29.60 7.42
N ASN A 453 -2.97 -29.58 8.19
CA ASN A 453 -3.00 -29.87 9.62
C ASN A 453 -2.37 -28.78 10.51
N ARG A 454 -1.61 -27.85 9.94
CA ARG A 454 -0.77 -26.91 10.68
C ARG A 454 -0.98 -25.49 10.20
N ILE A 455 -0.74 -24.54 11.10
CA ILE A 455 -0.71 -23.11 10.83
C ILE A 455 0.58 -22.50 11.37
N ALA A 456 1.06 -21.44 10.74
CA ALA A 456 2.17 -20.65 11.25
C ALA A 456 2.04 -19.16 10.92
N LEU A 457 2.71 -18.33 11.70
CA LEU A 457 2.91 -16.91 11.46
C LEU A 457 4.37 -16.59 11.72
N ARG A 458 5.03 -15.87 10.80
CA ARG A 458 6.47 -15.59 10.91
C ARG A 458 6.83 -14.24 10.34
N LEU A 459 7.72 -13.50 11.01
CA LEU A 459 8.36 -12.32 10.43
C LEU A 459 9.39 -12.76 9.37
N VAL A 460 9.31 -12.18 8.18
CA VAL A 460 10.28 -12.35 7.09
C VAL A 460 10.84 -10.97 6.71
N GLY A 461 12.12 -10.92 6.35
CA GLY A 461 12.87 -9.68 6.14
C GLY A 461 14.12 -9.59 7.01
N ALA A 462 15.11 -8.84 6.54
CA ALA A 462 16.36 -8.59 7.25
C ALA A 462 16.14 -7.59 8.39
N MET A 463 16.47 -7.97 9.62
CA MET A 463 16.33 -7.11 10.80
C MET A 463 17.68 -6.52 11.20
N PRO A 464 17.87 -5.18 11.15
CA PRO A 464 19.12 -4.56 11.58
C PRO A 464 19.47 -4.83 13.04
N ARG A 465 20.75 -5.12 13.32
CA ARG A 465 21.27 -5.14 14.70
C ARG A 465 21.70 -3.73 15.08
N ARG A 466 21.04 -3.19 16.09
CA ARG A 466 21.38 -1.88 16.68
C ARG A 466 22.03 -2.08 18.06
N ASP A 467 22.95 -1.20 18.43
CA ASP A 467 23.55 -1.19 19.77
C ASP A 467 22.47 -0.83 20.81
N PRO A 468 22.34 -1.53 21.96
CA PRO A 468 21.41 -1.16 23.02
C PRO A 468 21.52 0.30 23.53
N ALA A 469 22.68 0.94 23.34
CA ALA A 469 22.97 2.33 23.66
C ALA A 469 22.61 3.33 22.53
N HIS A 470 21.95 2.89 21.46
CA HIS A 470 21.47 3.76 20.37
C HIS A 470 20.64 4.92 20.93
N GLU A 471 21.01 6.15 20.55
CA GLU A 471 20.60 7.35 21.28
C GLU A 471 19.10 7.67 21.15
N SER A 472 18.52 7.39 19.98
CA SER A 472 17.07 7.51 19.73
C SER A 472 16.33 6.18 19.71
N LYS A 473 17.02 5.05 19.90
CA LYS A 473 16.49 3.69 19.68
C LYS A 473 15.78 3.49 18.31
N GLY A 474 16.27 4.14 17.24
CA GLY A 474 15.65 4.09 15.89
C GLY A 474 14.39 4.95 15.71
N ARG A 475 14.03 5.81 16.67
CA ARG A 475 12.77 6.58 16.63
C ARG A 475 12.90 7.98 16.04
N MET A 476 14.12 8.47 15.90
CA MET A 476 14.45 9.79 15.36
C MET A 476 15.83 9.74 14.70
N PRO A 477 16.13 10.65 13.76
CA PRO A 477 17.42 10.72 13.12
C PRO A 477 18.56 10.91 14.14
N THR A 478 19.72 10.33 13.86
CA THR A 478 20.90 10.42 14.75
C THR A 478 22.19 10.71 13.98
N PHE A 479 23.28 11.04 14.66
CA PHE A 479 24.56 11.25 13.99
C PHE A 479 25.16 9.94 13.46
N GLY A 480 25.49 9.91 12.17
CA GLY A 480 26.02 8.73 11.48
C GLY A 480 27.49 8.38 11.78
N TYR A 481 28.25 9.33 12.36
CA TYR A 481 29.64 9.11 12.78
C TYR A 481 29.78 8.51 14.19
N ARG A 482 28.68 8.36 14.94
CA ARG A 482 28.69 7.76 16.29
C ARG A 482 28.52 6.24 16.19
N PRO A 483 29.48 5.43 16.68
CA PRO A 483 29.41 3.97 16.56
C PRO A 483 28.10 3.36 17.07
N GLN A 484 27.60 3.81 18.22
CA GLN A 484 26.38 3.27 18.85
C GLN A 484 25.09 3.50 18.04
N ASN A 485 25.10 4.40 17.07
CA ASN A 485 23.93 4.69 16.24
C ASN A 485 23.92 3.88 14.93
N ARG A 486 25.03 3.25 14.56
CA ARG A 486 25.17 2.53 13.30
C ARG A 486 24.67 1.09 13.42
N TRP A 487 24.25 0.51 12.29
CA TRP A 487 23.96 -0.92 12.22
C TRP A 487 25.22 -1.75 12.36
N ASP A 488 25.15 -2.80 13.18
CA ASP A 488 26.17 -3.84 13.30
C ASP A 488 25.71 -5.10 12.55
N GLY A 489 25.48 -4.97 11.24
CA GLY A 489 24.92 -6.02 10.40
C GLY A 489 23.46 -6.33 10.71
N MET A 490 23.03 -7.56 10.38
CA MET A 490 21.65 -8.04 10.54
C MET A 490 21.57 -9.18 11.56
N PHE A 491 20.41 -9.33 12.21
CA PHE A 491 20.14 -10.54 12.98
C PHE A 491 20.06 -11.74 12.03
N PRO A 492 20.52 -12.93 12.46
CA PRO A 492 20.29 -14.16 11.70
C PRO A 492 18.79 -14.35 11.44
N PRO A 493 18.38 -14.77 10.23
CA PRO A 493 16.97 -14.92 9.90
C PRO A 493 16.25 -15.89 10.85
N GLU A 494 16.93 -16.91 11.39
CA GLU A 494 16.38 -17.87 12.35
C GLU A 494 15.86 -17.20 13.63
N GLU A 495 16.39 -16.03 13.98
CA GLU A 495 15.96 -15.26 15.15
C GLU A 495 14.69 -14.44 14.91
N ASN A 496 14.20 -14.35 13.67
CA ASN A 496 12.95 -13.66 13.39
C ASN A 496 11.78 -14.32 14.14
N PRO A 497 10.90 -13.53 14.78
CA PRO A 497 9.75 -14.03 15.52
C PRO A 497 8.86 -14.97 14.70
N GLN A 498 8.46 -16.07 15.32
CA GLN A 498 7.58 -17.06 14.70
C GLN A 498 6.68 -17.75 15.71
N TRP A 499 5.52 -18.20 15.23
CA TRP A 499 4.55 -19.01 15.95
C TRP A 499 4.10 -20.13 15.04
N VAL A 500 4.22 -21.38 15.52
CA VAL A 500 3.81 -22.58 14.78
C VAL A 500 2.86 -23.36 15.67
N ASN A 501 1.65 -23.64 15.18
CA ASN A 501 0.59 -24.34 15.92
C ASN A 501 0.44 -23.86 17.37
N PRO A 502 0.12 -22.57 17.61
CA PRO A 502 -0.09 -22.09 18.96
C PRO A 502 -1.24 -22.86 19.64
N GLU A 503 -1.20 -22.99 20.96
CA GLU A 503 -2.18 -23.75 21.76
C GLU A 503 -3.64 -23.34 21.49
N GLY A 504 -3.87 -22.05 21.28
CA GLY A 504 -5.20 -21.51 20.94
C GLY A 504 -5.71 -21.86 19.54
N GLY A 505 -4.90 -22.51 18.70
CA GLY A 505 -5.27 -22.97 17.36
C GLY A 505 -5.55 -21.86 16.35
N LEU A 506 -5.12 -20.62 16.62
CA LEU A 506 -5.33 -19.46 15.76
C LEU A 506 -4.04 -18.64 15.68
N VAL A 507 -3.72 -18.13 14.50
CA VAL A 507 -2.75 -17.04 14.29
C VAL A 507 -3.43 -15.92 13.52
N GLY A 508 -3.04 -14.68 13.76
CA GLY A 508 -3.56 -13.55 13.00
C GLY A 508 -2.76 -12.28 13.19
N HIS A 509 -2.75 -11.47 12.15
CA HIS A 509 -2.01 -10.22 12.08
C HIS A 509 -2.79 -9.21 11.24
N THR A 510 -3.06 -8.05 11.82
CA THR A 510 -3.66 -6.89 11.14
C THR A 510 -2.70 -5.71 11.16
N ASN A 511 -1.39 -5.96 11.00
CA ASN A 511 -0.30 -4.98 11.19
C ASN A 511 -0.07 -4.53 12.64
N ASN A 512 -0.64 -5.25 13.59
CA ASN A 512 -0.50 -4.97 15.01
C ASN A 512 0.88 -5.34 15.55
N LYS A 513 1.25 -4.76 16.69
CA LYS A 513 2.39 -5.20 17.49
C LYS A 513 2.34 -6.71 17.76
N ILE A 514 3.48 -7.39 17.54
CA ILE A 514 3.58 -8.86 17.63
C ILE A 514 4.31 -9.37 18.87
N LEU A 515 5.12 -8.54 19.55
CA LEU A 515 5.92 -8.94 20.70
C LEU A 515 6.30 -7.76 21.61
N ASP A 516 6.64 -8.07 22.86
CA ASP A 516 7.07 -7.13 23.91
C ASP A 516 8.54 -7.37 24.32
N ALA A 517 9.46 -7.40 23.36
CA ALA A 517 10.90 -7.50 23.65
C ALA A 517 11.52 -6.11 23.90
N PRO A 518 12.55 -6.02 24.76
CA PRO A 518 13.30 -4.78 24.91
C PRO A 518 14.11 -4.46 23.64
N PHE A 519 14.39 -3.17 23.43
CA PHE A 519 15.33 -2.71 22.42
C PHE A 519 16.71 -3.38 22.64
N PRO A 520 17.41 -3.84 21.58
CA PRO A 520 17.10 -3.69 20.15
C PRO A 520 16.19 -4.79 19.55
N ARG A 521 15.80 -5.83 20.30
CA ARG A 521 15.03 -6.99 19.79
C ARG A 521 13.52 -6.76 19.62
N HIS A 522 13.06 -5.54 19.83
CA HIS A 522 11.66 -5.12 19.83
C HIS A 522 10.94 -5.12 18.45
N VAL A 523 11.65 -5.37 17.34
CA VAL A 523 11.18 -5.27 15.93
C VAL A 523 10.82 -3.85 15.49
N SER A 524 9.95 -3.16 16.22
CA SER A 524 9.57 -1.78 15.91
C SER A 524 8.91 -1.09 17.11
N PHE A 525 9.02 0.24 17.17
CA PHE A 525 8.17 1.08 18.02
C PHE A 525 6.91 1.58 17.31
N GLY A 526 6.96 1.69 15.97
CA GLY A 526 5.85 2.13 15.13
C GLY A 526 5.18 0.96 14.44
N TRP A 527 3.90 0.74 14.73
CA TRP A 527 3.10 -0.34 14.14
C TRP A 527 1.95 0.22 13.31
N GLY A 528 1.19 -0.67 12.68
CA GLY A 528 -0.15 -0.33 12.21
C GLY A 528 -1.11 -0.09 13.39
N ASP A 529 -2.38 0.14 13.08
CA ASP A 529 -3.39 0.44 14.08
C ASP A 529 -3.60 -0.72 15.08
N THR A 530 -3.98 -0.37 16.32
CA THR A 530 -4.22 -1.34 17.40
C THR A 530 -5.69 -1.74 17.50
N GLN A 531 -6.54 -1.14 16.68
CA GLN A 531 -7.99 -1.20 16.77
C GLN A 531 -8.54 -2.40 15.98
N ARG A 532 -8.05 -2.62 14.75
CA ARG A 532 -8.43 -3.79 13.93
C ARG A 532 -8.12 -5.11 14.61
N VAL A 533 -6.95 -5.27 15.21
CA VAL A 533 -6.60 -6.53 15.90
C VAL A 533 -7.51 -6.80 17.09
N ASN A 534 -7.97 -5.75 17.79
CA ASN A 534 -8.92 -5.91 18.89
C ASN A 534 -10.29 -6.38 18.38
N ARG A 535 -10.76 -5.84 17.25
CA ARG A 535 -11.98 -6.32 16.59
C ARG A 535 -11.83 -7.76 16.13
N TRP A 536 -10.74 -8.09 15.44
CA TRP A 536 -10.44 -9.44 14.97
C TRP A 536 -10.39 -10.44 16.12
N ARG A 537 -9.64 -10.14 17.18
CA ARG A 537 -9.51 -11.00 18.36
C ARG A 537 -10.88 -11.30 18.96
N ARG A 538 -11.75 -10.29 19.07
CA ARG A 538 -13.12 -10.48 19.59
C ARG A 538 -13.93 -11.44 18.72
N LEU A 539 -13.91 -11.28 17.40
CA LEU A 539 -14.61 -12.14 16.45
C LEU A 539 -14.09 -13.58 16.46
N MET A 540 -12.76 -13.73 16.49
CA MET A 540 -12.11 -15.04 16.48
C MET A 540 -12.31 -15.82 17.77
N GLN A 541 -12.40 -15.12 18.91
CA GLN A 541 -12.64 -15.72 20.23
C GLN A 541 -14.12 -15.96 20.53
N SER A 542 -15.04 -15.19 19.93
CA SER A 542 -16.48 -15.38 20.17
C SER A 542 -17.05 -16.64 19.53
N ARG A 543 -16.34 -17.21 18.55
CA ARG A 543 -16.69 -18.47 17.90
C ARG A 543 -15.72 -19.55 18.39
N GLU A 544 -16.27 -20.71 18.75
CA GLU A 544 -15.46 -21.87 19.11
C GLU A 544 -14.74 -22.45 17.89
N VAL A 545 -15.44 -22.44 16.75
CA VAL A 545 -15.03 -23.05 15.50
C VAL A 545 -15.38 -22.12 14.33
N HIS A 546 -14.54 -22.08 13.30
CA HIS A 546 -14.67 -21.20 12.13
C HIS A 546 -14.94 -21.98 10.83
N THR A 547 -15.57 -21.32 9.87
CA THR A 547 -15.75 -21.80 8.50
C THR A 547 -15.11 -20.82 7.51
N ARG A 548 -15.03 -21.22 6.23
CA ARG A 548 -14.65 -20.31 5.14
C ARG A 548 -15.53 -19.05 5.13
N GLU A 549 -16.83 -19.21 5.31
CA GLU A 549 -17.79 -18.09 5.36
C GLU A 549 -17.54 -17.19 6.57
N SER A 550 -17.25 -17.73 7.76
CA SER A 550 -16.96 -16.88 8.92
C SER A 550 -15.64 -16.11 8.78
N PHE A 551 -14.69 -16.62 7.99
CA PHE A 551 -13.48 -15.89 7.59
C PHE A 551 -13.81 -14.78 6.59
N THR A 552 -14.64 -15.06 5.58
CA THR A 552 -15.15 -14.06 4.64
C THR A 552 -15.90 -12.93 5.37
N GLU A 553 -16.77 -13.28 6.32
CA GLU A 553 -17.49 -12.31 7.17
C GLU A 553 -16.52 -11.43 7.97
N ALA A 554 -15.43 -12.01 8.49
CA ALA A 554 -14.44 -11.24 9.25
C ALA A 554 -13.63 -10.27 8.37
N GLN A 555 -13.31 -10.64 7.12
CA GLN A 555 -12.73 -9.70 6.12
C GLN A 555 -13.70 -8.56 5.77
N LEU A 556 -15.00 -8.80 5.88
CA LEU A 556 -16.08 -7.88 5.57
C LEU A 556 -16.66 -7.17 6.81
N ASP A 557 -16.02 -7.28 7.97
CA ASP A 557 -16.55 -6.68 9.18
C ASP A 557 -16.33 -5.16 9.19
N THR A 558 -17.45 -4.43 9.22
CA THR A 558 -17.53 -2.95 9.15
C THR A 558 -17.64 -2.30 10.53
N VAL A 559 -17.60 -3.07 11.61
CA VAL A 559 -17.76 -2.52 12.97
C VAL A 559 -16.45 -1.90 13.43
N SER A 560 -16.47 -0.58 13.64
CA SER A 560 -15.31 0.19 14.08
C SER A 560 -15.08 0.00 15.57
N PHE A 561 -13.96 -0.65 15.93
CA PHE A 561 -13.53 -0.72 17.33
C PHE A 561 -13.30 0.68 17.90
N THR A 562 -12.72 1.56 17.09
CA THR A 562 -12.45 2.96 17.43
C THR A 562 -13.72 3.72 17.79
N ALA A 563 -14.78 3.60 17.00
CA ALA A 563 -16.04 4.29 17.29
C ALA A 563 -16.61 3.82 18.63
N ARG A 564 -16.60 2.50 18.87
CA ARG A 564 -17.11 1.90 20.11
C ARG A 564 -16.27 2.25 21.34
N SER A 565 -14.98 2.54 21.18
CA SER A 565 -14.11 2.92 22.29
C SER A 565 -14.12 4.42 22.57
N LEU A 566 -14.17 5.26 21.53
CA LEU A 566 -14.08 6.71 21.66
C LEU A 566 -15.42 7.38 21.95
N LEU A 567 -16.53 6.96 21.32
CA LEU A 567 -17.83 7.61 21.51
C LEU A 567 -18.23 7.74 22.98
N PRO A 568 -18.14 6.67 23.82
CA PRO A 568 -18.48 6.79 25.24
C PRO A 568 -17.61 7.78 26.00
N LEU A 569 -16.37 8.03 25.56
CA LEU A 569 -15.44 8.97 26.18
C LEU A 569 -15.74 10.41 25.75
N ILE A 570 -15.84 10.65 24.44
CA ILE A 570 -15.94 12.01 23.90
C ILE A 570 -17.34 12.61 24.11
N GLY A 571 -18.37 11.78 24.21
CA GLY A 571 -19.74 12.23 24.45
C GLY A 571 -20.23 12.11 25.89
N ALA A 572 -19.38 11.67 26.85
CA ALA A 572 -19.77 11.29 28.21
C ALA A 572 -20.73 12.30 28.90
N ASP A 573 -20.42 13.60 28.76
CA ASP A 573 -21.18 14.69 29.37
C ASP A 573 -22.15 15.39 28.40
N LEU A 574 -22.32 14.86 27.18
CA LEU A 574 -23.19 15.41 26.14
C LEU A 574 -24.47 14.58 25.94
N TRP A 575 -24.45 13.30 26.34
CA TRP A 575 -25.58 12.40 26.18
C TRP A 575 -26.79 12.84 27.02
N PHE A 576 -27.95 12.94 26.37
CA PHE A 576 -29.26 13.16 27.02
C PHE A 576 -29.32 14.39 27.95
N THR A 577 -28.57 15.46 27.62
CA THR A 577 -28.56 16.70 28.40
C THR A 577 -29.59 17.73 27.92
N GLY A 578 -30.28 18.38 28.86
CA GLY A 578 -31.14 19.55 28.62
C GLY A 578 -32.58 19.22 28.18
N GLU A 579 -33.39 20.27 28.05
CA GLU A 579 -34.73 20.17 27.44
C GLU A 579 -34.62 20.13 25.90
N ALA A 580 -35.65 19.67 25.21
CA ALA A 580 -35.68 19.65 23.75
C ALA A 580 -35.53 21.08 23.20
N ALA A 581 -34.45 21.32 22.45
CA ALA A 581 -34.20 22.62 21.83
C ALA A 581 -35.18 22.88 20.66
N PRO A 582 -35.51 24.14 20.34
CA PRO A 582 -36.40 24.45 19.21
C PRO A 582 -35.86 23.94 17.88
N GLU A 583 -36.76 23.50 16.99
CA GLU A 583 -36.41 23.09 15.62
C GLU A 583 -35.65 24.19 14.86
N GLY A 584 -34.64 23.78 14.10
CA GLY A 584 -33.77 24.69 13.34
C GLY A 584 -32.64 25.36 14.14
N THR A 585 -32.49 25.07 15.44
CA THR A 585 -31.35 25.57 16.24
C THR A 585 -30.12 24.65 16.16
N PRO A 586 -28.89 25.19 16.32
CA PRO A 586 -27.68 24.36 16.43
C PRO A 586 -27.77 23.35 17.58
N GLU A 587 -28.37 23.74 18.71
CA GLU A 587 -28.59 22.87 19.86
C GLU A 587 -29.49 21.68 19.52
N ARG A 588 -30.55 21.91 18.72
CA ARG A 588 -31.43 20.84 18.27
C ARG A 588 -30.72 19.88 17.31
N GLN A 589 -29.94 20.41 16.36
CA GLN A 589 -29.11 19.61 15.45
C GLN A 589 -28.14 18.71 16.22
N ARG A 590 -27.48 19.26 17.24
CA ARG A 590 -26.61 18.51 18.15
C ARG A 590 -27.37 17.39 18.88
N GLN A 591 -28.55 17.68 19.44
CA GLN A 591 -29.37 16.66 20.13
C GLN A 591 -29.78 15.52 19.19
N VAL A 592 -30.14 15.82 17.94
CA VAL A 592 -30.47 14.78 16.93
C VAL A 592 -29.23 13.94 16.61
N ALA A 593 -28.08 14.57 16.34
CA ALA A 593 -26.84 13.87 16.06
C ALA A 593 -26.40 12.96 17.21
N LEU A 594 -26.47 13.44 18.45
CA LEU A 594 -26.14 12.67 19.64
C LEU A 594 -27.11 11.50 19.85
N GLY A 595 -28.41 11.68 19.54
CA GLY A 595 -29.39 10.61 19.58
C GLY A 595 -29.07 9.48 18.60
N LEU A 596 -28.79 9.83 17.33
CA LEU A 596 -28.37 8.87 16.32
C LEU A 596 -27.10 8.11 16.74
N LEU A 597 -26.06 8.84 17.18
CA LEU A 597 -24.79 8.24 17.61
C LEU A 597 -24.91 7.38 18.87
N ALA A 598 -25.84 7.69 19.78
CA ALA A 598 -26.07 6.90 21.00
C ALA A 598 -26.73 5.54 20.69
N ASP A 599 -27.60 5.48 19.67
CA ASP A 599 -28.27 4.24 19.23
C ASP A 599 -27.40 3.40 18.28
N TRP A 600 -26.30 3.97 17.78
CA TRP A 600 -25.41 3.32 16.82
C TRP A 600 -24.45 2.31 17.46
N ASN A 601 -24.31 1.15 16.82
CA ASN A 601 -23.47 0.04 17.27
C ASN A 601 -21.99 0.15 16.82
N GLY A 602 -21.62 1.20 16.07
CA GLY A 602 -20.29 1.38 15.48
C GLY A 602 -20.11 0.77 14.09
N GLU A 603 -21.17 0.27 13.44
CA GLU A 603 -21.15 -0.26 12.08
C GLU A 603 -21.00 0.84 11.03
N MET A 604 -19.87 0.86 10.32
CA MET A 604 -19.56 1.83 9.26
C MET A 604 -20.26 1.47 7.93
N ASN A 605 -21.58 1.30 7.98
CA ASN A 605 -22.40 0.91 6.82
C ASN A 605 -22.59 2.09 5.86
N GLU A 606 -22.47 1.87 4.54
CA GLU A 606 -22.59 2.92 3.52
C GLU A 606 -23.97 3.59 3.49
N HIS A 607 -25.01 2.95 4.02
CA HIS A 607 -26.38 3.46 3.99
C HIS A 607 -26.79 4.24 5.24
N LEU A 608 -25.93 4.27 6.26
CA LEU A 608 -26.21 4.88 7.55
C LEU A 608 -25.70 6.33 7.64
N PRO A 609 -26.39 7.23 8.37
CA PRO A 609 -25.92 8.59 8.65
C PRO A 609 -24.82 8.64 9.72
N GLU A 610 -24.87 7.76 10.72
CA GLU A 610 -24.01 7.79 11.91
C GLU A 610 -22.51 7.70 11.63
N PRO A 611 -22.03 6.89 10.66
CA PRO A 611 -20.60 6.84 10.34
C PRO A 611 -20.05 8.21 9.88
N LEU A 612 -20.81 8.96 9.08
CA LEU A 612 -20.40 10.29 8.62
C LEU A 612 -20.35 11.29 9.78
N LEU A 613 -21.38 11.30 10.62
CA LEU A 613 -21.44 12.17 11.81
C LEU A 613 -20.28 11.88 12.77
N TYR A 614 -20.00 10.60 13.02
CA TYR A 614 -18.88 10.16 13.83
C TYR A 614 -17.54 10.60 13.23
N ALA A 615 -17.29 10.26 11.95
CA ALA A 615 -16.03 10.56 11.28
C ALA A 615 -15.74 12.06 11.22
N ALA A 616 -16.77 12.87 10.96
CA ALA A 616 -16.67 14.33 11.01
C ALA A 616 -16.35 14.81 12.43
N TRP A 617 -17.06 14.33 13.45
CA TRP A 617 -16.83 14.75 14.83
C TRP A 617 -15.41 14.45 15.30
N VAL A 618 -14.89 13.22 15.10
CA VAL A 618 -13.53 12.87 15.56
C VAL A 618 -12.44 13.61 14.78
N ARG A 619 -12.68 13.93 13.49
CA ARG A 619 -11.76 14.74 12.69
C ARG A 619 -11.65 16.17 13.24
N PHE A 620 -12.78 16.84 13.45
CA PHE A 620 -12.79 18.19 14.03
C PHE A 620 -12.28 18.19 15.48
N LEU A 621 -12.53 17.12 16.23
CA LEU A 621 -12.04 16.96 17.59
C LEU A 621 -10.50 16.95 17.62
N GLN A 622 -9.86 16.07 16.84
CA GLN A 622 -8.40 16.04 16.79
C GLN A 622 -7.83 17.37 16.31
N GLN A 623 -8.41 17.99 15.29
CA GLN A 623 -7.96 19.29 14.80
C GLN A 623 -7.99 20.35 15.92
N ARG A 624 -9.05 20.39 16.73
CA ARG A 624 -9.13 21.31 17.87
C ARG A 624 -8.12 21.00 18.97
N LEU A 625 -7.86 19.72 19.23
CA LEU A 625 -6.92 19.30 20.26
C LEU A 625 -5.46 19.64 19.95
N ILE A 626 -5.07 19.75 18.68
CA ILE A 626 -3.64 19.85 18.31
C ILE A 626 -3.22 21.18 17.70
N ARG A 627 -4.18 22.00 17.23
CA ARG A 627 -3.88 23.12 16.33
C ARG A 627 -3.14 24.27 17.00
N ASP A 628 -3.46 24.60 18.23
CA ASP A 628 -2.83 25.68 18.98
C ASP A 628 -1.41 25.29 19.45
N ASP A 629 -1.22 24.02 19.81
CA ASP A 629 0.06 23.45 20.22
C ASP A 629 1.06 23.24 19.07
N LEU A 630 0.59 22.70 17.93
CA LEU A 630 1.45 22.33 16.79
C LEU A 630 1.55 23.44 15.73
N GLY A 631 0.64 24.41 15.74
CA GLY A 631 0.55 25.45 14.73
C GLY A 631 0.47 24.86 13.31
N PRO A 632 1.32 25.29 12.36
CA PRO A 632 1.32 24.76 10.99
C PRO A 632 1.57 23.24 10.89
N LEU A 633 2.31 22.64 11.84
CA LEU A 633 2.60 21.20 11.81
C LEU A 633 1.34 20.34 11.99
N ALA A 634 0.27 20.90 12.59
CA ALA A 634 -1.03 20.22 12.72
C ALA A 634 -1.60 19.74 11.37
N ALA A 635 -1.26 20.41 10.26
CA ALA A 635 -1.72 20.04 8.92
C ALA A 635 -1.18 18.70 8.42
N GLU A 636 -0.08 18.20 9.01
CA GLU A 636 0.51 16.89 8.66
C GLU A 636 -0.16 15.72 9.40
N PHE A 637 -0.96 16.00 10.44
CA PHE A 637 -1.76 15.00 11.16
C PHE A 637 -3.12 14.82 10.47
N THR A 638 -3.07 14.21 9.29
CA THR A 638 -4.20 14.12 8.35
C THR A 638 -5.26 13.10 8.74
N HIS A 639 -4.92 12.15 9.62
CA HIS A 639 -5.84 11.12 10.11
C HIS A 639 -5.97 11.15 11.62
N VAL A 640 -7.14 10.71 12.10
CA VAL A 640 -7.40 10.58 13.53
C VAL A 640 -6.48 9.51 14.14
N GLU A 641 -5.82 9.86 15.25
CA GLU A 641 -5.03 8.99 16.12
C GLU A 641 -5.84 8.63 17.36
N PRO A 642 -6.50 7.46 17.40
CA PRO A 642 -7.40 7.13 18.49
C PRO A 642 -6.73 6.97 19.83
N LEU A 643 -5.46 6.51 19.87
CA LEU A 643 -4.73 6.36 21.13
C LEU A 643 -4.46 7.72 21.76
N PHE A 644 -4.17 8.74 20.95
CA PHE A 644 -4.03 10.11 21.42
C PHE A 644 -5.35 10.61 22.05
N ILE A 645 -6.47 10.50 21.33
CA ILE A 645 -7.78 10.95 21.84
C ILE A 645 -8.16 10.20 23.12
N GLU A 646 -7.97 8.88 23.16
CA GLU A 646 -8.24 8.09 24.36
C GLU A 646 -7.38 8.55 25.55
N ARG A 647 -6.08 8.81 25.34
CA ARG A 647 -5.20 9.34 26.39
C ARG A 647 -5.67 10.68 26.93
N VAL A 648 -6.06 11.61 26.05
CA VAL A 648 -6.56 12.93 26.41
C VAL A 648 -7.81 12.83 27.27
N PHE A 649 -8.83 12.09 26.80
CA PHE A 649 -10.12 11.99 27.51
C PHE A 649 -10.06 11.12 28.78
N ARG A 650 -9.11 10.20 28.89
CA ARG A 650 -8.83 9.47 30.13
C ARG A 650 -7.84 10.19 31.05
N ASN A 651 -7.32 11.33 30.63
CA ASN A 651 -6.27 12.08 31.33
C ASN A 651 -5.04 11.24 31.69
N VAL A 652 -4.61 10.34 30.79
CA VAL A 652 -3.42 9.51 31.00
C VAL A 652 -2.20 10.41 31.13
N ASN A 653 -1.50 10.33 32.25
CA ASN A 653 -0.30 11.15 32.54
C ASN A 653 -0.50 12.66 32.38
N GLY A 654 -1.71 13.18 32.61
CA GLY A 654 -1.99 14.62 32.49
C GLY A 654 -2.37 15.08 31.07
N ALA A 655 -2.64 14.16 30.14
CA ALA A 655 -2.98 14.48 28.76
C ALA A 655 -4.29 15.28 28.58
N ALA A 656 -5.13 15.46 29.59
CA ALA A 656 -6.31 16.33 29.47
C ALA A 656 -5.94 17.81 29.18
N ARG A 657 -4.68 18.21 29.40
CA ARG A 657 -4.15 19.54 29.04
C ARG A 657 -4.24 19.88 27.55
N TRP A 658 -4.40 18.88 26.67
CA TRP A 658 -4.61 19.11 25.22
C TRP A 658 -6.01 19.66 24.92
N CYS A 659 -6.91 19.69 25.91
CA CYS A 659 -8.22 20.30 25.79
C CYS A 659 -8.23 21.80 26.12
N ASP A 660 -7.14 22.34 26.66
CA ASP A 660 -7.00 23.77 26.95
C ASP A 660 -6.46 24.49 25.72
N VAL A 661 -7.21 25.47 25.18
CA VAL A 661 -6.73 26.24 24.02
C VAL A 661 -5.87 27.38 24.55
N LEU A 662 -4.55 27.31 24.34
CA LEU A 662 -3.58 28.23 24.96
C LEU A 662 -3.82 29.72 24.63
N GLN A 663 -4.54 30.02 23.55
CA GLN A 663 -4.86 31.37 23.09
C GLN A 663 -6.24 31.88 23.53
N SER A 664 -7.03 31.07 24.22
CA SER A 664 -8.35 31.45 24.74
C SER A 664 -8.22 32.16 26.09
N ALA A 665 -9.27 32.91 26.48
CA ALA A 665 -9.35 33.53 27.81
C ALA A 665 -9.87 32.57 28.90
N PRO A 666 -10.91 31.74 28.66
CA PRO A 666 -11.29 30.68 29.60
C PRO A 666 -10.55 29.38 29.32
N THR A 667 -10.07 28.68 30.34
CA THR A 667 -9.54 27.31 30.20
C THR A 667 -10.67 26.37 29.81
N GLU A 668 -10.63 25.83 28.59
CA GLU A 668 -11.62 24.86 28.11
C GLU A 668 -11.45 23.48 28.77
N THR A 669 -12.58 22.82 29.03
CA THR A 669 -12.59 21.41 29.42
C THR A 669 -12.64 20.51 28.18
N CYS A 670 -12.30 19.23 28.33
CA CYS A 670 -12.48 18.26 27.23
C CYS A 670 -13.95 18.15 26.78
N THR A 671 -14.89 18.37 27.69
CA THR A 671 -16.32 18.44 27.36
C THR A 671 -16.62 19.66 26.49
N ASP A 672 -16.04 20.82 26.79
CA ASP A 672 -16.18 22.02 25.95
C ASP A 672 -15.61 21.81 24.55
N ILE A 673 -14.40 21.26 24.44
CA ILE A 673 -13.76 21.00 23.14
C ILE A 673 -14.53 19.96 22.34
N SER A 674 -14.97 18.87 22.96
CA SER A 674 -15.78 17.85 22.30
C SER A 674 -17.09 18.41 21.77
N ARG A 675 -17.78 19.23 22.59
CA ARG A 675 -19.02 19.91 22.23
C ARG A 675 -18.82 20.85 21.03
N GLN A 676 -17.78 21.69 21.07
CA GLN A 676 -17.46 22.62 19.99
C GLN A 676 -17.01 21.90 18.70
N ALA A 677 -16.29 20.79 18.83
CA ALA A 677 -15.89 19.96 17.70
C ALA A 677 -17.11 19.35 16.99
N LEU A 678 -18.12 18.92 17.75
CA LEU A 678 -19.38 18.43 17.17
C LEU A 678 -20.14 19.55 16.46
N ASP A 679 -20.16 20.76 17.00
CA ASP A 679 -20.79 21.91 16.33
C ASP A 679 -20.14 22.19 14.97
N ASP A 680 -18.81 22.27 14.93
CA ASP A 680 -18.09 22.49 13.67
C ASP A 680 -18.33 21.37 12.67
N ALA A 681 -18.35 20.11 13.14
CA ALA A 681 -18.65 18.95 12.31
C ALA A 681 -20.05 19.04 11.70
N LEU A 682 -21.07 19.43 12.47
CA LEU A 682 -22.44 19.56 11.99
C LEU A 682 -22.61 20.72 11.02
N VAL A 683 -21.91 21.85 11.23
CA VAL A 683 -21.87 22.95 10.26
C VAL A 683 -21.28 22.48 8.94
N TRP A 684 -20.11 21.81 8.99
CA TRP A 684 -19.46 21.30 7.79
C TRP A 684 -20.30 20.24 7.07
N VAL A 685 -20.93 19.32 7.80
CA VAL A 685 -21.84 18.31 7.22
C VAL A 685 -23.04 19.00 6.56
N ALA A 686 -23.64 20.00 7.21
CA ALA A 686 -24.78 20.73 6.66
C ALA A 686 -24.43 21.48 5.37
N GLU A 687 -23.23 22.07 5.31
CA GLU A 687 -22.72 22.77 4.12
C GLU A 687 -22.36 21.81 2.97
N THR A 688 -21.89 20.60 3.29
CA THR A 688 -21.33 19.65 2.31
C THR A 688 -22.35 18.63 1.80
N TYR A 689 -23.14 18.04 2.71
CA TYR A 689 -24.06 16.93 2.42
C TYR A 689 -25.54 17.26 2.71
N GLY A 690 -25.81 18.33 3.45
CA GLY A 690 -27.15 18.80 3.78
C GLY A 690 -27.50 18.72 5.27
N SER A 691 -28.49 19.51 5.68
CA SER A 691 -28.83 19.73 7.09
C SER A 691 -29.80 18.69 7.70
N ASP A 692 -30.34 17.79 6.88
CA ASP A 692 -31.23 16.72 7.36
C ASP A 692 -30.40 15.47 7.70
N LEU A 693 -29.97 15.40 8.97
CA LEU A 693 -29.01 14.41 9.45
C LEU A 693 -29.49 12.97 9.26
N GLN A 694 -30.80 12.71 9.27
CA GLN A 694 -31.35 11.36 9.13
C GLN A 694 -31.29 10.83 7.69
N THR A 695 -31.10 11.72 6.71
CA THR A 695 -31.02 11.37 5.29
C THR A 695 -29.60 11.18 4.80
N LEU A 696 -28.60 11.55 5.61
CA LEU A 696 -27.19 11.40 5.30
C LEU A 696 -26.84 9.93 5.07
N ARG A 697 -25.86 9.70 4.18
CA ARG A 697 -25.35 8.38 3.88
C ARG A 697 -23.84 8.41 3.89
N TRP A 698 -23.22 7.51 4.64
CA TRP A 698 -21.77 7.33 4.62
C TRP A 698 -21.22 7.11 3.21
N GLY A 699 -21.94 6.35 2.38
CA GLY A 699 -21.57 6.03 1.01
C GLY A 699 -21.53 7.22 0.05
N ASP A 700 -22.15 8.35 0.39
CA ASP A 700 -22.06 9.59 -0.39
C ASP A 700 -20.75 10.34 -0.10
N ALA A 701 -20.15 10.10 1.07
CA ALA A 701 -18.87 10.67 1.48
C ALA A 701 -17.69 9.70 1.27
N HIS A 702 -17.96 8.39 1.35
CA HIS A 702 -16.98 7.32 1.41
C HIS A 702 -17.08 6.38 0.19
N GLU A 703 -16.72 6.95 -0.95
CA GLU A 703 -16.59 6.22 -2.21
C GLU A 703 -15.18 5.65 -2.36
N ALA A 704 -15.06 4.36 -2.69
CA ALA A 704 -13.84 3.75 -3.18
C ALA A 704 -13.41 4.41 -4.49
N THR A 705 -12.17 4.87 -4.51
CA THR A 705 -11.60 5.66 -5.60
C THR A 705 -10.50 4.87 -6.32
N HIS A 706 -10.89 4.06 -7.30
CA HIS A 706 -9.91 3.41 -8.17
C HIS A 706 -9.55 4.37 -9.30
N ASP A 707 -8.55 5.22 -9.05
CA ASP A 707 -8.10 6.20 -10.02
C ASP A 707 -7.05 5.61 -10.95
N HIS A 708 -7.18 5.90 -12.24
CA HIS A 708 -6.14 5.57 -13.20
C HIS A 708 -4.95 6.52 -12.97
N PRO A 709 -3.74 6.03 -12.62
CA PRO A 709 -2.64 6.88 -12.13
C PRO A 709 -2.22 8.03 -13.06
N VAL A 710 -2.38 7.83 -14.38
CA VAL A 710 -1.98 8.83 -15.40
C VAL A 710 -3.18 9.59 -15.98
N LEU A 711 -4.22 8.88 -16.43
CA LEU A 711 -5.38 9.46 -17.11
C LEU A 711 -6.52 9.90 -16.18
N GLY A 712 -6.48 9.56 -14.89
CA GLY A 712 -7.59 9.79 -13.96
C GLY A 712 -7.89 11.25 -13.65
N GLU A 713 -6.95 12.16 -13.92
CA GLU A 713 -7.15 13.61 -13.81
C GLU A 713 -7.51 14.27 -15.15
N VAL A 714 -7.43 13.54 -16.27
CA VAL A 714 -7.64 14.13 -17.61
C VAL A 714 -9.13 14.39 -17.83
N PRO A 715 -9.53 15.64 -18.20
CA PRO A 715 -10.92 15.96 -18.49
C PRO A 715 -11.53 14.99 -19.50
N VAL A 716 -12.79 14.63 -19.28
CA VAL A 716 -13.54 13.63 -20.08
C VAL A 716 -13.05 12.19 -19.90
N LEU A 717 -11.74 11.91 -20.00
CA LEU A 717 -11.20 10.54 -19.89
C LEU A 717 -11.44 9.93 -18.50
N ARG A 718 -11.34 10.73 -17.44
CA ARG A 718 -11.57 10.29 -16.05
C ARG A 718 -12.88 9.53 -15.84
N TRP A 719 -13.92 9.82 -16.63
CA TRP A 719 -15.23 9.16 -16.54
C TRP A 719 -15.24 7.73 -17.09
N PHE A 720 -14.21 7.35 -17.87
CA PHE A 720 -14.08 6.01 -18.47
C PHE A 720 -12.99 5.18 -17.81
N VAL A 721 -11.97 5.82 -17.24
CA VAL A 721 -10.81 5.13 -16.66
C VAL A 721 -10.88 5.01 -15.14
N ASN A 722 -11.56 5.91 -14.44
CA ASN A 722 -11.71 5.80 -12.99
C ASN A 722 -12.96 5.00 -12.65
N ILE A 723 -12.89 4.24 -11.56
CA ILE A 723 -14.04 3.51 -11.00
C ILE A 723 -14.37 4.14 -9.65
N ARG A 724 -15.64 4.49 -9.46
CA ARG A 724 -16.20 5.09 -8.24
C ARG A 724 -17.32 4.20 -7.71
N GLN A 725 -17.25 3.88 -6.43
CA GLN A 725 -18.20 2.96 -5.79
C GLN A 725 -18.39 3.34 -4.32
N SER A 726 -19.60 3.60 -3.87
CA SER A 726 -19.88 3.73 -2.43
C SER A 726 -19.48 2.46 -1.69
N THR A 727 -18.77 2.60 -0.57
CA THR A 727 -18.28 1.47 0.21
C THR A 727 -18.52 1.60 1.70
N SER A 728 -18.89 0.48 2.30
CA SER A 728 -18.85 0.23 3.73
C SER A 728 -17.43 0.23 4.29
N GLY A 729 -17.32 0.25 5.62
CA GLY A 729 -16.05 0.23 6.34
C GLY A 729 -15.50 1.62 6.62
N GLY A 730 -14.34 1.68 7.28
CA GLY A 730 -13.63 2.91 7.58
C GLY A 730 -12.17 2.63 7.97
N ASP A 731 -11.52 3.66 8.51
CA ASP A 731 -10.08 3.67 8.77
C ASP A 731 -9.57 2.53 9.66
N ASN A 732 -10.39 2.07 10.61
CA ASN A 732 -10.03 1.10 11.66
C ASN A 732 -10.98 -0.11 11.73
N THR A 733 -11.72 -0.39 10.66
CA THR A 733 -12.55 -1.61 10.52
C THR A 733 -11.73 -2.73 9.88
N LEU A 734 -12.14 -3.99 10.00
CA LEU A 734 -11.44 -5.10 9.32
C LEU A 734 -11.62 -5.02 7.81
N GLN A 735 -12.84 -4.71 7.35
CA GLN A 735 -13.09 -4.22 5.99
C GLN A 735 -12.56 -2.79 5.88
N ARG A 736 -11.23 -2.64 5.86
CA ARG A 736 -10.60 -1.32 5.93
C ARG A 736 -10.91 -0.53 4.67
N GLY A 737 -11.52 0.64 4.83
CA GLY A 737 -11.61 1.67 3.82
C GLY A 737 -10.94 2.92 4.36
N ARG A 738 -9.65 3.09 4.05
CA ARG A 738 -8.87 4.18 4.61
C ARG A 738 -9.13 5.45 3.81
N THR A 739 -9.55 6.47 4.55
CA THR A 739 -9.91 7.79 4.03
C THR A 739 -8.71 8.53 3.45
N LEU A 740 -8.96 9.53 2.59
CA LEU A 740 -7.93 10.42 2.04
C LEU A 740 -7.35 11.36 3.12
N GLY A 741 -8.14 11.70 4.14
CA GLY A 741 -7.76 12.53 5.29
C GLY A 741 -7.64 14.04 4.99
N THR A 742 -7.55 14.43 3.72
CA THR A 742 -7.23 15.81 3.29
C THR A 742 -8.17 16.32 2.19
N GLY A 743 -8.11 17.63 1.93
CA GLY A 743 -8.86 18.25 0.85
C GLY A 743 -10.37 18.41 1.12
N PRO A 744 -11.15 18.72 0.07
CA PRO A 744 -12.59 18.96 0.18
C PRO A 744 -13.39 17.66 0.40
N ASP A 745 -12.88 16.53 -0.08
CA ASP A 745 -13.51 15.19 0.02
C ASP A 745 -12.66 14.26 0.89
N PRO A 746 -12.49 14.58 2.18
CA PRO A 746 -11.53 13.91 3.08
C PRO A 746 -11.88 12.45 3.35
N PHE A 747 -13.13 12.05 3.12
CA PHE A 747 -13.65 10.73 3.46
C PHE A 747 -13.65 9.76 2.28
N LEU A 748 -13.13 10.15 1.10
CA LEU A 748 -12.95 9.21 0.00
C LEU A 748 -12.08 8.02 0.43
N ASN A 749 -12.53 6.81 0.12
CA ASN A 749 -11.78 5.58 0.36
C ASN A 749 -10.73 5.43 -0.74
N VAL A 750 -9.48 5.71 -0.40
CA VAL A 750 -8.34 5.69 -1.33
C VAL A 750 -7.45 4.48 -1.14
N HIS A 751 -7.67 3.71 -0.08
CA HIS A 751 -6.81 2.60 0.30
C HIS A 751 -7.61 1.50 1.02
N SER A 752 -7.73 0.33 0.39
CA SER A 752 -8.56 -0.78 0.86
C SER A 752 -8.01 -2.13 0.40
N ALA A 753 -8.73 -3.23 0.66
CA ALA A 753 -8.38 -4.59 0.28
C ALA A 753 -8.41 -4.77 -1.23
N ALA A 754 -7.30 -4.42 -1.91
CA ALA A 754 -7.18 -4.52 -3.35
C ALA A 754 -7.23 -5.98 -3.85
N TYR A 755 -6.95 -6.94 -2.95
CA TYR A 755 -7.16 -8.38 -3.10
C TYR A 755 -7.74 -8.95 -1.81
N ARG A 756 -8.57 -10.00 -1.92
CA ARG A 756 -8.96 -10.86 -0.80
C ARG A 756 -8.96 -12.32 -1.22
N GLY A 757 -8.47 -13.20 -0.34
CA GLY A 757 -8.50 -14.63 -0.51
C GLY A 757 -8.85 -15.37 0.78
N VAL A 758 -9.58 -16.47 0.65
CA VAL A 758 -9.83 -17.44 1.73
C VAL A 758 -9.56 -18.85 1.21
N TYR A 759 -8.65 -19.57 1.86
CA TYR A 759 -8.17 -20.88 1.48
C TYR A 759 -8.64 -21.92 2.50
N ASP A 760 -9.29 -22.98 2.03
CA ASP A 760 -9.79 -24.08 2.88
C ASP A 760 -9.05 -25.37 2.54
N PHE A 761 -8.29 -25.93 3.47
CA PHE A 761 -7.51 -27.14 3.22
C PHE A 761 -8.26 -28.45 3.48
N ALA A 762 -9.54 -28.40 3.85
CA ALA A 762 -10.41 -29.59 3.78
C ALA A 762 -10.82 -29.86 2.33
N ASP A 763 -11.12 -28.80 1.59
CA ASP A 763 -11.37 -28.81 0.15
C ASP A 763 -10.71 -27.60 -0.50
N PRO A 764 -9.42 -27.71 -0.93
CA PRO A 764 -8.69 -26.60 -1.53
C PRO A 764 -9.39 -25.96 -2.72
N ASP A 765 -10.17 -26.71 -3.51
CA ASP A 765 -10.88 -26.17 -4.67
C ASP A 765 -12.13 -25.36 -4.30
N SER A 766 -12.54 -25.35 -3.02
CA SER A 766 -13.54 -24.43 -2.47
C SER A 766 -12.96 -23.05 -2.10
N SER A 767 -11.65 -22.84 -2.28
CA SER A 767 -10.98 -21.56 -2.02
C SER A 767 -11.54 -20.45 -2.90
N VAL A 768 -11.62 -19.24 -2.34
CA VAL A 768 -12.22 -18.08 -3.01
C VAL A 768 -11.29 -16.87 -3.03
N PHE A 769 -11.42 -16.07 -4.08
CA PHE A 769 -10.49 -15.00 -4.46
C PHE A 769 -11.26 -13.81 -5.02
N ILE A 770 -10.76 -12.59 -4.86
CA ILE A 770 -11.30 -11.41 -5.54
C ILE A 770 -10.25 -10.30 -5.60
N THR A 771 -10.25 -9.52 -6.69
CA THR A 771 -9.49 -8.26 -6.81
C THR A 771 -10.46 -7.08 -6.93
N SER A 772 -10.02 -5.89 -6.53
CA SER A 772 -10.90 -4.71 -6.47
C SER A 772 -11.30 -4.11 -7.81
N THR A 773 -10.62 -4.51 -8.89
CA THR A 773 -10.99 -4.28 -10.30
C THR A 773 -10.88 -5.60 -11.06
N GLY A 774 -11.03 -5.59 -12.38
CA GLY A 774 -10.81 -6.75 -13.23
C GLY A 774 -9.34 -7.05 -13.59
N GLN A 775 -9.14 -8.12 -14.37
CA GLN A 775 -7.81 -8.62 -14.79
C GLN A 775 -7.12 -7.76 -15.86
N SER A 776 -7.86 -6.94 -16.62
CA SER A 776 -7.32 -6.15 -17.73
C SER A 776 -7.02 -4.70 -17.32
N GLY A 777 -5.89 -4.16 -17.78
CA GLY A 777 -5.57 -2.73 -17.65
C GLY A 777 -6.17 -1.87 -18.76
N HIS A 778 -6.80 -2.48 -19.76
CA HIS A 778 -7.41 -1.80 -20.89
C HIS A 778 -8.86 -1.39 -20.58
N PHE A 779 -9.18 -0.09 -20.51
CA PHE A 779 -10.52 0.39 -20.10
C PHE A 779 -11.68 0.00 -21.04
N LEU A 780 -11.41 -0.30 -22.32
CA LEU A 780 -12.42 -0.87 -23.24
C LEU A 780 -12.62 -2.39 -23.09
N SER A 781 -11.83 -3.07 -22.26
CA SER A 781 -11.98 -4.50 -22.02
C SER A 781 -13.17 -4.75 -21.12
N ARG A 782 -13.95 -5.79 -21.41
CA ARG A 782 -15.00 -6.26 -20.49
C ARG A 782 -14.46 -6.74 -19.14
N TYR A 783 -13.15 -6.93 -19.03
CA TYR A 783 -12.44 -7.40 -17.83
C TYR A 783 -11.68 -6.28 -17.12
N TYR A 784 -12.03 -5.02 -17.37
CA TYR A 784 -11.43 -3.87 -16.71
C TYR A 784 -11.91 -3.73 -15.26
N ASP A 785 -13.21 -3.93 -15.05
CA ASP A 785 -13.92 -3.67 -13.78
C ASP A 785 -14.96 -4.74 -13.43
N ASP A 786 -15.01 -5.87 -14.16
CA ASP A 786 -15.99 -6.94 -13.97
C ASP A 786 -16.01 -7.55 -12.56
N LEU A 787 -14.84 -7.62 -11.92
CA LEU A 787 -14.72 -8.08 -10.53
C LEU A 787 -15.03 -6.97 -9.51
N GLY A 788 -15.02 -5.70 -9.91
CA GLY A 788 -15.19 -4.56 -9.00
C GLY A 788 -16.57 -4.53 -8.34
N GLU A 789 -17.63 -4.90 -9.05
CA GLU A 789 -18.98 -4.99 -8.45
C GLU A 789 -19.08 -6.12 -7.42
N LEU A 790 -18.52 -7.29 -7.73
CA LEU A 790 -18.47 -8.42 -6.80
C LEU A 790 -17.68 -8.02 -5.54
N TRP A 791 -16.52 -7.41 -5.75
CA TRP A 791 -15.68 -6.91 -4.67
C TRP A 791 -16.46 -5.94 -3.76
N ARG A 792 -17.14 -4.95 -4.33
CA ARG A 792 -17.94 -3.98 -3.57
C ARG A 792 -19.02 -4.66 -2.72
N ARG A 793 -19.69 -5.69 -3.25
CA ARG A 793 -20.73 -6.46 -2.55
C ARG A 793 -20.18 -7.48 -1.54
N GLY A 794 -18.86 -7.65 -1.48
CA GLY A 794 -18.24 -8.68 -0.63
C GLY A 794 -18.35 -10.10 -1.19
N GLU A 795 -18.54 -10.22 -2.50
CA GLU A 795 -18.58 -11.49 -3.23
C GLU A 795 -17.19 -11.85 -3.75
N TYR A 796 -16.98 -13.15 -4.00
CA TYR A 796 -15.71 -13.73 -4.42
C TYR A 796 -15.93 -14.69 -5.59
N ILE A 797 -14.88 -14.92 -6.37
CA ILE A 797 -14.84 -15.95 -7.40
C ILE A 797 -14.13 -17.22 -6.87
N PRO A 798 -14.58 -18.42 -7.24
CA PRO A 798 -13.83 -19.64 -6.98
C PRO A 798 -12.63 -19.73 -7.93
N MET A 799 -11.54 -20.34 -7.47
CA MET A 799 -10.43 -20.73 -8.34
C MET A 799 -9.94 -22.12 -7.96
N SER A 800 -9.70 -22.97 -8.96
CA SER A 800 -9.35 -24.37 -8.78
C SER A 800 -8.01 -24.73 -9.42
N LEU A 801 -7.31 -25.70 -8.83
CA LEU A 801 -6.14 -26.31 -9.45
C LEU A 801 -6.49 -27.41 -10.46
N ASP A 802 -7.74 -27.88 -10.51
CA ASP A 802 -8.20 -28.87 -11.49
C ASP A 802 -8.19 -28.29 -12.91
N PRO A 803 -7.34 -28.81 -13.81
CA PRO A 803 -7.27 -28.35 -15.20
C PRO A 803 -8.58 -28.54 -15.98
N ALA A 804 -9.40 -29.54 -15.62
CA ALA A 804 -10.67 -29.80 -16.30
C ALA A 804 -11.69 -28.71 -15.99
N LEU A 805 -11.73 -28.21 -14.76
CA LEU A 805 -12.59 -27.09 -14.36
C LEU A 805 -12.18 -25.79 -15.06
N ALA A 806 -10.87 -25.51 -15.11
CA ALA A 806 -10.33 -24.35 -15.84
C ALA A 806 -10.72 -24.37 -17.33
N ARG A 807 -10.62 -25.54 -17.98
CA ARG A 807 -11.00 -25.70 -19.40
C ARG A 807 -12.51 -25.66 -19.64
N GLY A 808 -13.29 -26.26 -18.75
CA GLY A 808 -14.75 -26.37 -18.87
C GLY A 808 -15.47 -25.02 -18.83
N GLY A 809 -14.92 -24.05 -18.10
CA GLY A 809 -15.43 -22.66 -18.02
C GLY A 809 -14.64 -21.64 -18.84
N SER A 810 -13.85 -22.08 -19.82
CA SER A 810 -12.95 -21.19 -20.53
C SER A 810 -13.66 -20.24 -21.51
N VAL A 811 -13.23 -18.97 -21.50
CA VAL A 811 -13.69 -17.92 -22.44
C VAL A 811 -12.72 -17.73 -23.61
N GLY A 812 -11.52 -18.30 -23.51
CA GLY A 812 -10.55 -18.37 -24.58
C GLY A 812 -9.30 -19.16 -24.19
N ILE A 813 -8.66 -19.74 -25.19
CA ILE A 813 -7.39 -20.46 -25.02
C ILE A 813 -6.36 -19.88 -25.98
N THR A 814 -5.33 -19.24 -25.42
CA THR A 814 -4.18 -18.81 -26.21
C THR A 814 -3.18 -19.95 -26.28
N THR A 815 -2.73 -20.29 -27.49
CA THR A 815 -1.69 -21.31 -27.70
C THR A 815 -0.42 -20.65 -28.19
N LEU A 816 0.68 -20.87 -27.48
CA LEU A 816 2.02 -20.46 -27.89
C LEU A 816 2.76 -21.69 -28.43
N ARG A 817 3.34 -21.59 -29.63
CA ARG A 817 4.08 -22.68 -30.27
C ARG A 817 5.55 -22.28 -30.46
N PRO A 818 6.51 -23.19 -30.29
CA PRO A 818 7.90 -22.89 -30.56
C PRO A 818 8.10 -22.62 -32.06
N THR A 819 8.86 -21.58 -32.39
CA THR A 819 9.23 -21.22 -33.77
C THR A 819 10.15 -22.24 -34.45
N THR A 820 10.83 -23.06 -33.66
CA THR A 820 11.66 -24.17 -34.14
C THR A 820 11.07 -25.46 -33.55
N PRO A 821 10.72 -26.49 -34.34
CA PRO A 821 10.26 -27.75 -33.78
C PRO A 821 11.37 -28.38 -32.91
N PRO A 822 11.02 -29.06 -31.80
CA PRO A 822 11.97 -29.67 -30.88
C PRO A 822 12.86 -30.73 -31.53
#